data_AF-A0A135TLU8-F1
#
_entry.id   AF-A0A135TLU8-F1
#
_cell.length_a   1.000
_cell.length_b   1.000
_cell.length_c   1.000
_cell.angle_alpha   90.00
_cell.angle_beta   90.00
_cell.angle_gamma   90.00
#
_symmetry.space_group_name_H-M   'P 1'
#
loop_
_entity.id
_entity.type
_entity.pdbx_description
1 polymer ?
#
loop_
_entity_poly.entity_id
_entity_poly.type
_entity_poly.pdbx_seq_one_letter_code
_entity_poly.pdbx_strand_id
1 'polypeptide(L)'
;MSQDEPLYLLSLDGGGIRGISELVILHEIMKRLQKVAGLRELPKPQDYFHLMGGTSTGGLIAIMLGRMGMSTEEAINAYESFAKDVFRKKNRRRWWNRTYKEETLVKIIQDNVTKKKLAKTTMLDDTREKGLAFVCSATYDAYAAYLFRTYKGSSNSAHNVEIWEAARATSAAPTFFHPISIEVESERDQYVDGAVTYNNPARLVLSEAESYFGPRRTLGFLLSLGTGLKVSDKKINVVPQGQLVDRPVVARQGSGALFSRGTIKILKHAKASLTDSEPEHQALEQRFQKTNYAYWRLNLDRGAADIKLNEYKKMGLLRAATERYLQDIGVSTNIDKIVSMLYKKEGVNLSLDAACHAVSDAASKQALQQEVQINSIASPQFTGRLDILNKMERHFYERPSGSSPRRHLRIWGMGGVGKTQIALKFRDLYGSRFDRVCWINAATNDSIFESFRLLTAEIFDEEASKPNIKRVQNWLAQNRTEEWLLVFDNNDTIDVSNYLPPGNTGNILFTSRRKDMSPILDANQTIPVDIMDAEDAVTLFLRASQRQQAKSEDDDEKYGQAIVHELGYLPLAIDQAGSFVYIQECSFKDYLSNFQKRRKDILGDPPLYPGVFEHNPAVYGTFELSYDALKMLSGRKGRKGQAALNALRILNIFCFYQNENITTYILSRAATNKQMETTFISGEEGSIAPLPLLDLTEEGHWDSTNFNDGIAMLRSYSLIKNSLLYDESYSMHVLVHSWARDRMKPEMLVFQRRAAREILFFSVGRNNRLIEELFASQVLTHMQACLDQGGSEDIEWMRRTEQEGKFAQTLAYLGLWNKATAVLEQIVADRQEKLDCKDWANIAALWDLAKVYRHSSRLRESDKIFGLILKLLPECPDRTKVIRHNLNIQFDWLELLIVQAGYLQAKMLLETIMKIAKPQGWTSKWYHRGLASLATILRMEGDTETAVALEMEVYEHCIRDDKIEPGHRNMMTSMNNLAALHSEWGMHEEAHQLWCHFLSNEERLRGKENPITLQSKRNVATGCANLNRLEEAEETLREVLEVSERVLWRTHLDTLATMDQLAGVLARHGETEEATRLWEECLESWVGNLDKHHPLIMRTTKVLKILKDDGAVLGLEDFQAGGIMRPSGWRFYSVKLELEFDTPVLKEIAAKSLLLWRERVARNQGRGL
;
A
#
# COMPACT_ATOMS: atom_id res chain seq x y z
N MET A 1 40.25 -7.45 -26.27
CA MET A 1 39.33 -6.41 -26.81
C MET A 1 39.81 -4.98 -26.53
N SER A 2 39.57 -4.03 -27.45
CA SER A 2 39.61 -2.58 -27.11
C SER A 2 38.51 -2.29 -26.09
N GLN A 3 38.82 -1.63 -24.97
CA GLN A 3 37.84 -1.26 -23.95
C GLN A 3 36.78 -0.27 -24.49
N ASP A 4 37.09 0.39 -25.61
CA ASP A 4 36.26 1.46 -26.18
C ASP A 4 35.21 0.97 -27.19
N GLU A 5 35.24 -0.32 -27.60
CA GLU A 5 34.27 -0.84 -28.57
C GLU A 5 32.89 -1.09 -27.91
N PRO A 6 31.79 -0.50 -28.45
CA PRO A 6 30.43 -0.72 -27.96
C PRO A 6 29.95 -2.17 -28.14
N LEU A 7 29.11 -2.63 -27.22
CA LEU A 7 28.61 -4.00 -27.19
C LEU A 7 27.32 -4.17 -27.99
N TYR A 8 27.39 -4.90 -29.10
CA TYR A 8 26.22 -5.36 -29.86
C TYR A 8 25.69 -6.68 -29.33
N LEU A 9 24.42 -6.69 -28.92
CA LEU A 9 23.77 -7.82 -28.26
C LEU A 9 22.61 -8.35 -29.12
N LEU A 10 22.44 -9.67 -29.17
CA LEU A 10 21.38 -10.34 -29.93
C LEU A 10 20.54 -11.25 -29.03
N SER A 11 19.22 -11.12 -29.14
CA SER A 11 18.23 -11.97 -28.48
C SER A 11 17.35 -12.68 -29.51
N LEU A 12 17.13 -13.97 -29.29
CA LEU A 12 16.38 -14.87 -30.18
C LEU A 12 15.26 -15.58 -29.40
N ASP A 13 14.03 -15.43 -29.87
CA ASP A 13 12.80 -15.90 -29.23
C ASP A 13 12.54 -17.40 -29.40
N GLY A 14 11.75 -17.96 -28.49
CA GLY A 14 11.20 -19.31 -28.64
C GLY A 14 9.97 -19.36 -29.55
N GLY A 15 10.01 -20.14 -30.64
CA GLY A 15 8.91 -20.12 -31.62
C GLY A 15 8.68 -21.36 -32.48
N GLY A 16 9.34 -22.48 -32.21
CA GLY A 16 9.25 -23.67 -33.07
C GLY A 16 9.70 -23.34 -34.49
N ILE A 17 9.10 -23.95 -35.51
CA ILE A 17 9.48 -23.69 -36.93
C ILE A 17 9.47 -22.21 -37.34
N ARG A 18 8.79 -21.33 -36.58
CA ARG A 18 8.71 -19.89 -36.86
C ARG A 18 10.04 -19.16 -36.64
N GLY A 19 11.01 -19.77 -35.95
CA GLY A 19 12.39 -19.25 -35.85
C GLY A 19 13.10 -19.06 -37.20
N ILE A 20 12.57 -19.61 -38.29
CA ILE A 20 13.05 -19.29 -39.65
C ILE A 20 12.94 -17.79 -39.97
N SER A 21 11.95 -17.09 -39.42
CA SER A 21 11.78 -15.65 -39.61
C SER A 21 12.95 -14.86 -39.02
N GLU A 22 13.40 -15.23 -37.81
CA GLU A 22 14.57 -14.59 -37.16
C GLU A 22 15.83 -14.76 -38.01
N LEU A 23 16.06 -15.98 -38.51
CA LEU A 23 17.20 -16.29 -39.38
C LEU A 23 17.15 -15.52 -40.71
N VAL A 24 15.97 -15.37 -41.31
CA VAL A 24 15.79 -14.61 -42.57
C VAL A 24 16.02 -13.11 -42.34
N ILE A 25 15.52 -12.54 -41.24
CA ILE A 25 15.77 -11.15 -40.85
C ILE A 25 17.27 -10.92 -40.62
N LEU A 26 17.91 -11.81 -39.86
CA LEU A 26 19.35 -11.70 -39.59
C LEU A 26 20.17 -11.90 -40.88
N HIS A 27 19.75 -12.80 -41.77
CA HIS A 27 20.40 -13.00 -43.07
C HIS A 27 20.39 -11.74 -43.93
N GLU A 28 19.29 -11.00 -43.93
CA GLU A 28 19.19 -9.71 -44.62
C GLU A 28 20.14 -8.67 -44.02
N ILE A 29 20.22 -8.56 -42.68
CA ILE A 29 21.19 -7.70 -41.99
C ILE A 29 22.62 -8.05 -42.42
N MET A 30 23.00 -9.34 -42.41
CA MET A 30 24.35 -9.78 -42.79
C MET A 30 24.66 -9.55 -44.28
N LYS A 31 23.66 -9.68 -45.17
CA LYS A 31 23.82 -9.39 -46.61
C LYS A 31 24.06 -7.91 -46.88
N ARG A 32 23.28 -7.03 -46.22
CA ARG A 32 23.49 -5.58 -46.34
C ARG A 32 24.84 -5.18 -45.77
N LEU A 33 25.24 -5.78 -44.64
CA LEU A 33 26.56 -5.59 -44.06
C LEU A 33 27.69 -6.07 -44.99
N GLN A 34 27.54 -7.22 -45.66
CA GLN A 34 28.47 -7.70 -46.68
C GLN A 34 28.67 -6.66 -47.78
N LYS A 35 27.57 -6.09 -48.28
CA LYS A 35 27.57 -5.09 -49.35
C LYS A 35 28.23 -3.79 -48.88
N VAL A 36 27.86 -3.27 -47.71
CA VAL A 36 28.41 -2.03 -47.15
C VAL A 36 29.90 -2.16 -46.81
N ALA A 37 30.32 -3.33 -46.32
CA ALA A 37 31.71 -3.60 -45.96
C ALA A 37 32.59 -4.10 -47.12
N GLY A 38 32.01 -4.34 -48.32
CA GLY A 38 32.76 -4.84 -49.49
C GLY A 38 33.34 -6.24 -49.32
N LEU A 39 32.69 -7.10 -48.53
CA LEU A 39 33.20 -8.44 -48.19
C LEU A 39 32.90 -9.46 -49.30
N ARG A 40 33.90 -10.29 -49.64
CA ARG A 40 33.75 -11.36 -50.65
C ARG A 40 32.81 -12.48 -50.22
N GLU A 41 32.81 -12.79 -48.93
CA GLU A 41 32.00 -13.83 -48.32
C GLU A 41 30.99 -13.21 -47.35
N LEU A 42 29.89 -13.94 -47.10
CA LEU A 42 28.86 -13.49 -46.17
C LEU A 42 29.44 -13.46 -44.74
N PRO A 43 29.42 -12.31 -44.04
CA PRO A 43 29.97 -12.19 -42.70
C PRO A 43 29.22 -13.08 -41.70
N LYS A 44 29.93 -13.59 -40.69
CA LYS A 44 29.34 -14.44 -39.65
C LYS A 44 28.85 -13.60 -38.48
N PRO A 45 27.66 -13.87 -37.90
CA PRO A 45 27.15 -13.09 -36.77
C PRO A 45 28.08 -13.05 -35.56
N GLN A 46 28.82 -14.13 -35.29
CA GLN A 46 29.81 -14.19 -34.21
C GLN A 46 30.92 -13.13 -34.28
N ASP A 47 31.19 -12.56 -35.46
CA ASP A 47 32.25 -11.57 -35.63
C ASP A 47 31.77 -10.14 -35.29
N TYR A 48 30.44 -9.95 -35.20
CA TYR A 48 29.79 -8.65 -35.01
C TYR A 48 29.02 -8.54 -33.69
N PHE A 49 28.37 -9.62 -33.26
CA PHE A 49 27.65 -9.67 -31.99
C PHE A 49 28.54 -10.21 -30.88
N HIS A 50 28.60 -9.48 -29.77
CA HIS A 50 29.42 -9.84 -28.62
C HIS A 50 28.78 -10.98 -27.82
N LEU A 51 27.47 -10.91 -27.62
CA LEU A 51 26.68 -11.90 -26.90
C LEU A 51 25.35 -12.18 -27.62
N MET A 52 25.00 -13.46 -27.69
CA MET A 52 23.77 -13.98 -28.28
C MET A 52 23.04 -14.86 -27.26
N GLY A 53 21.82 -14.49 -26.87
CA GLY A 53 20.97 -15.32 -26.01
C GLY A 53 19.79 -15.86 -26.80
N GLY A 54 19.40 -17.10 -26.53
CA GLY A 54 18.24 -17.70 -27.18
C GLY A 54 17.45 -18.64 -26.30
N THR A 55 16.14 -18.71 -26.55
CA THR A 55 15.23 -19.66 -25.88
C THR A 55 14.61 -20.62 -26.89
N SER A 56 14.36 -21.88 -26.52
CA SER A 56 13.74 -22.87 -27.41
C SER A 56 14.49 -22.98 -28.74
N THR A 57 13.80 -22.81 -29.86
CA THR A 57 14.41 -22.76 -31.19
C THR A 57 15.33 -21.57 -31.41
N GLY A 58 15.07 -20.41 -30.79
CA GLY A 58 16.01 -19.30 -30.75
C GLY A 58 17.31 -19.67 -30.05
N GLY A 59 17.25 -20.54 -29.03
CA GLY A 59 18.43 -21.14 -28.39
C GLY A 59 19.24 -22.04 -29.35
N LEU A 60 18.56 -22.83 -30.18
CA LEU A 60 19.23 -23.61 -31.24
C LEU A 60 19.92 -22.70 -32.25
N ILE A 61 19.29 -21.59 -32.62
CA ILE A 61 19.87 -20.58 -33.51
C ILE A 61 21.09 -19.91 -32.85
N ALA A 62 21.02 -19.54 -31.57
CA ALA A 62 22.14 -18.98 -30.83
C ALA A 62 23.35 -19.94 -30.79
N ILE A 63 23.10 -21.25 -30.62
CA ILE A 63 24.15 -22.29 -30.70
C ILE A 63 24.76 -22.35 -32.11
N MET A 64 23.93 -22.37 -33.16
CA MET A 64 24.42 -22.42 -34.55
C MET A 64 25.28 -21.20 -34.89
N LEU A 65 24.81 -20.00 -34.55
CA LEU A 65 25.47 -18.74 -34.93
C LEU A 65 26.68 -18.42 -34.06
N GLY A 66 26.56 -18.56 -32.75
CA GLY A 66 27.64 -18.28 -31.79
C GLY A 66 28.57 -19.46 -31.64
N ARG A 67 28.10 -20.54 -31.00
CA ARG A 67 28.97 -21.66 -30.60
C ARG A 67 29.55 -22.43 -31.78
N MET A 68 28.76 -22.67 -32.83
CA MET A 68 29.18 -23.42 -34.02
C MET A 68 29.73 -22.52 -35.14
N GLY A 69 29.65 -21.20 -34.97
CA GLY A 69 30.17 -20.22 -35.93
C GLY A 69 29.62 -20.34 -37.34
N MET A 70 28.32 -20.65 -37.46
CA MET A 70 27.65 -20.74 -38.76
C MET A 70 27.40 -19.36 -39.36
N SER A 71 27.48 -19.26 -40.68
CA SER A 71 26.87 -18.14 -41.39
C SER A 71 25.34 -18.23 -41.30
N THR A 72 24.63 -17.13 -41.55
CA THR A 72 23.16 -17.15 -41.55
C THR A 72 22.59 -18.07 -42.63
N GLU A 73 23.28 -18.23 -43.77
CA GLU A 73 22.90 -19.17 -44.82
C GLU A 73 23.04 -20.64 -44.38
N GLU A 74 24.17 -20.98 -43.75
CA GLU A 74 24.37 -22.32 -43.18
C GLU A 74 23.33 -22.63 -42.09
N ALA A 75 23.05 -21.66 -41.22
CA ALA A 75 22.07 -21.80 -40.14
C ALA A 75 20.65 -21.95 -40.69
N ILE A 76 20.26 -21.22 -41.74
CA ILE A 76 18.98 -21.39 -42.45
C ILE A 76 18.83 -22.82 -42.98
N ASN A 77 19.84 -23.32 -43.69
CA ASN A 77 19.81 -24.66 -44.27
C ASN A 77 19.76 -25.75 -43.18
N ALA A 78 20.54 -25.58 -42.11
CA ALA A 78 20.53 -26.48 -40.96
C ALA A 78 19.16 -26.47 -40.26
N TYR A 79 18.56 -25.30 -40.08
CA TYR A 79 17.28 -25.11 -39.41
C TYR A 79 16.09 -25.69 -40.22
N GLU A 80 16.11 -25.53 -41.54
CA GLU A 80 15.09 -26.14 -42.42
C GLU A 80 15.16 -27.66 -42.43
N SER A 81 16.38 -28.22 -42.51
CA SER A 81 16.58 -29.67 -42.39
C SER A 81 16.09 -30.17 -41.03
N PHE A 82 16.48 -29.46 -39.96
CA PHE A 82 16.06 -29.74 -38.60
C PHE A 82 14.53 -29.78 -38.45
N ALA A 83 13.84 -28.72 -38.85
CA ALA A 83 12.39 -28.60 -38.71
C ALA A 83 11.66 -29.69 -39.51
N LYS A 84 12.15 -30.00 -40.71
CA LYS A 84 11.59 -31.04 -41.58
C LYS A 84 11.71 -32.43 -40.96
N ASP A 85 12.85 -32.75 -40.35
CA ASP A 85 13.10 -34.07 -39.81
C ASP A 85 12.47 -34.26 -38.42
N VAL A 86 12.55 -33.27 -37.54
CA VAL A 86 11.96 -33.33 -36.19
C VAL A 86 10.43 -33.43 -36.25
N PHE A 87 9.76 -32.59 -37.05
CA PHE A 87 8.30 -32.50 -37.03
C PHE A 87 7.58 -33.40 -38.06
N ARG A 88 8.31 -34.31 -38.73
CA ARG A 88 7.74 -35.26 -39.70
C ARG A 88 6.78 -36.25 -39.03
N LYS A 89 5.68 -36.61 -39.71
CA LYS A 89 4.67 -37.57 -39.19
C LYS A 89 5.27 -38.91 -38.71
N LYS A 90 6.32 -39.41 -39.40
CA LYS A 90 7.01 -40.67 -39.04
C LYS A 90 7.69 -40.64 -37.66
N ASN A 91 7.94 -39.44 -37.14
CA ASN A 91 8.60 -39.21 -35.85
C ASN A 91 7.60 -38.86 -34.74
N ARG A 92 6.28 -38.97 -35.00
CA ARG A 92 5.25 -38.87 -33.95
C ARG A 92 5.12 -40.18 -33.18
N ARG A 93 4.98 -40.10 -31.85
CA ARG A 93 4.71 -41.28 -31.00
C ARG A 93 3.21 -41.60 -31.02
N ARG A 94 2.86 -42.90 -31.04
CA ARG A 94 1.48 -43.38 -31.29
C ARG A 94 0.66 -43.53 -29.99
N TRP A 95 1.30 -43.79 -28.84
CA TRP A 95 0.68 -43.99 -27.51
C TRP A 95 1.61 -43.42 -26.40
N TRP A 96 1.04 -42.72 -25.40
CA TRP A 96 1.64 -42.00 -24.24
C TRP A 96 2.27 -40.60 -24.47
N ASN A 97 2.41 -39.86 -23.37
CA ASN A 97 2.19 -38.41 -23.12
C ASN A 97 2.95 -37.31 -23.92
N ARG A 98 3.76 -37.57 -24.96
CA ARG A 98 4.46 -36.49 -25.73
C ARG A 98 4.62 -36.78 -27.23
N THR A 99 4.59 -35.72 -28.04
CA THR A 99 4.23 -35.80 -29.46
C THR A 99 5.34 -36.33 -30.40
N TYR A 100 6.62 -36.04 -30.16
CA TYR A 100 7.72 -36.34 -31.11
C TYR A 100 8.89 -37.10 -30.46
N LYS A 101 9.65 -37.86 -31.27
CA LYS A 101 10.84 -38.63 -30.84
C LYS A 101 12.02 -37.71 -30.49
N GLU A 102 12.49 -37.75 -29.25
CA GLU A 102 13.65 -36.98 -28.79
C GLU A 102 14.96 -37.38 -29.49
N GLU A 103 15.09 -38.65 -29.85
CA GLU A 103 16.31 -39.22 -30.43
C GLU A 103 16.62 -38.60 -31.80
N THR A 104 15.59 -38.18 -32.53
CA THR A 104 15.73 -37.51 -33.83
C THR A 104 16.35 -36.12 -33.65
N LEU A 105 15.90 -35.38 -32.64
CA LEU A 105 16.39 -34.05 -32.33
C LEU A 105 17.88 -34.08 -31.94
N VAL A 106 18.24 -34.98 -31.02
CA VAL A 106 19.62 -35.17 -30.56
C VAL A 106 20.54 -35.53 -31.73
N LYS A 107 20.13 -36.49 -32.56
CA LYS A 107 20.92 -36.92 -33.72
C LYS A 107 21.23 -35.76 -34.68
N ILE A 108 20.24 -34.92 -35.00
CA ILE A 108 20.45 -33.79 -35.93
C ILE A 108 21.45 -32.79 -35.38
N ILE A 109 21.38 -32.50 -34.07
CA ILE A 109 22.33 -31.58 -33.42
C ILE A 109 23.74 -32.19 -33.44
N GLN A 110 23.89 -33.47 -33.10
CA GLN A 110 25.16 -34.19 -33.14
C GLN A 110 25.74 -34.27 -34.56
N ASP A 111 24.92 -34.51 -35.58
CA ASP A 111 25.32 -34.52 -36.98
C ASP A 111 25.85 -33.14 -37.41
N ASN A 112 25.20 -32.05 -36.99
CA ASN A 112 25.66 -30.69 -37.28
C ASN A 112 26.96 -30.35 -36.55
N VAL A 113 27.12 -30.77 -35.29
CA VAL A 113 28.37 -30.61 -34.52
C VAL A 113 29.51 -31.36 -35.20
N THR A 114 29.27 -32.59 -35.64
CA THR A 114 30.24 -33.43 -36.35
C THR A 114 30.64 -32.81 -37.70
N LYS A 115 29.66 -32.33 -38.49
CA LYS A 115 29.92 -31.67 -39.78
C LYS A 115 30.80 -30.42 -39.64
N LYS A 116 30.68 -29.70 -38.53
CA LYS A 116 31.47 -28.47 -38.27
C LYS A 116 32.90 -28.74 -37.80
N LYS A 117 33.25 -29.99 -37.45
CA LYS A 117 34.60 -30.38 -37.01
C LYS A 117 35.13 -29.46 -35.89
N LEU A 118 34.30 -29.19 -34.89
CA LEU A 118 34.66 -28.34 -33.75
C LEU A 118 35.79 -28.97 -32.93
N ALA A 119 36.71 -28.16 -32.42
CA ALA A 119 37.83 -28.63 -31.58
C ALA A 119 37.37 -29.21 -30.23
N LYS A 120 36.28 -28.66 -29.68
CA LYS A 120 35.57 -29.16 -28.49
C LYS A 120 34.08 -29.30 -28.84
N THR A 121 33.45 -30.39 -28.42
CA THR A 121 31.99 -30.62 -28.58
C THR A 121 31.17 -30.10 -27.40
N THR A 122 31.84 -29.59 -26.36
CA THR A 122 31.23 -29.02 -25.17
C THR A 122 30.77 -27.57 -25.39
N MET A 123 29.78 -27.14 -24.61
CA MET A 123 29.18 -25.81 -24.73
C MET A 123 30.17 -24.71 -24.35
N LEU A 124 30.94 -24.87 -23.27
CA LEU A 124 31.96 -23.90 -22.86
C LEU A 124 33.07 -23.80 -23.91
N ASP A 125 33.37 -22.57 -24.34
CA ASP A 125 34.44 -22.22 -25.26
C ASP A 125 35.12 -20.94 -24.78
N ASP A 126 36.12 -21.10 -23.92
CA ASP A 126 36.91 -20.03 -23.31
C ASP A 126 37.92 -19.36 -24.26
N THR A 127 37.92 -19.74 -25.54
CA THR A 127 38.88 -19.26 -26.53
C THR A 127 38.42 -18.01 -27.29
N ARG A 128 37.19 -17.53 -27.04
CA ARG A 128 36.56 -16.47 -27.84
C ARG A 128 36.24 -15.23 -27.01
N GLU A 129 36.49 -14.06 -27.60
CA GLU A 129 36.14 -12.75 -27.02
C GLU A 129 34.80 -12.18 -27.56
N LYS A 130 34.31 -12.69 -28.69
CA LYS A 130 33.02 -12.33 -29.34
C LYS A 130 32.31 -13.57 -29.86
N GLY A 131 31.03 -13.41 -30.18
CA GLY A 131 30.17 -14.52 -30.56
C GLY A 131 29.85 -15.44 -29.39
N LEU A 132 29.92 -14.92 -28.16
CA LEU A 132 29.49 -15.64 -26.98
C LEU A 132 28.00 -15.95 -27.12
N ALA A 133 27.63 -17.16 -26.74
CA ALA A 133 26.24 -17.60 -26.72
C ALA A 133 25.83 -18.17 -25.36
N PHE A 134 24.55 -18.03 -25.03
CA PHE A 134 23.90 -18.82 -24.00
C PHE A 134 22.50 -19.26 -24.45
N VAL A 135 22.00 -20.33 -23.85
CA VAL A 135 20.63 -20.80 -24.08
C VAL A 135 19.85 -20.92 -22.79
N CYS A 136 18.57 -20.57 -22.83
CA CYS A 136 17.68 -20.59 -21.68
C CYS A 136 16.98 -21.95 -21.54
N SER A 137 17.03 -22.51 -20.34
CA SER A 137 16.28 -23.68 -19.92
C SER A 137 15.61 -23.43 -18.57
N ALA A 138 14.87 -24.39 -18.05
CA ALA A 138 14.36 -24.34 -16.69
C ALA A 138 14.46 -25.71 -16.03
N THR A 139 14.76 -25.74 -14.73
CA THR A 139 14.71 -26.97 -13.92
C THR A 139 13.28 -27.52 -13.92
N TYR A 140 13.09 -28.83 -14.05
CA TYR A 140 11.77 -29.43 -14.21
C TYR A 140 10.90 -29.30 -12.97
N ASP A 141 11.49 -29.44 -11.77
CA ASP A 141 10.74 -29.46 -10.51
C ASP A 141 10.39 -28.05 -10.03
N ALA A 142 11.35 -27.12 -10.06
CA ALA A 142 11.16 -25.75 -9.59
C ALA A 142 10.74 -24.76 -10.68
N TYR A 143 10.82 -25.14 -11.97
CA TYR A 143 10.69 -24.22 -13.11
C TYR A 143 11.60 -22.98 -13.00
N ALA A 144 12.70 -23.07 -12.24
CA ALA A 144 13.68 -22.00 -12.12
C ALA A 144 14.50 -21.89 -13.40
N ALA A 145 14.73 -20.66 -13.88
CA ALA A 145 15.50 -20.42 -15.10
C ALA A 145 16.96 -20.87 -14.92
N TYR A 146 17.51 -21.49 -15.96
CA TYR A 146 18.85 -22.03 -15.98
C TYR A 146 19.52 -21.75 -17.32
N LEU A 147 20.77 -21.28 -17.31
CA LEU A 147 21.48 -20.85 -18.51
C LEU A 147 22.69 -21.74 -18.81
N PHE A 148 22.70 -22.36 -19.99
CA PHE A 148 23.88 -23.06 -20.51
C PHE A 148 24.69 -22.10 -21.38
N ARG A 149 25.97 -21.89 -21.03
CA ARG A 149 26.79 -20.80 -21.55
C ARG A 149 28.02 -21.30 -22.30
N THR A 150 28.47 -20.48 -23.24
CA THR A 150 29.79 -20.65 -23.89
C THR A 150 30.94 -20.01 -23.11
N TYR A 151 30.64 -19.29 -22.03
CA TYR A 151 31.58 -18.58 -21.16
C TYR A 151 31.29 -18.89 -19.70
N LYS A 152 32.22 -18.51 -18.82
CA LYS A 152 32.03 -18.64 -17.36
C LYS A 152 31.25 -17.43 -16.84
N GLY A 153 30.07 -17.67 -16.26
CA GLY A 153 29.21 -16.64 -15.66
C GLY A 153 29.54 -16.36 -14.19
N SER A 154 28.92 -15.32 -13.61
CA SER A 154 29.08 -14.94 -12.20
C SER A 154 28.16 -15.69 -11.22
N SER A 155 27.05 -16.27 -11.71
CA SER A 155 26.09 -17.05 -10.93
C SER A 155 25.93 -18.46 -11.51
N ASN A 156 26.01 -19.45 -10.62
CA ASN A 156 26.17 -20.90 -10.87
C ASN A 156 27.50 -21.23 -11.57
N SER A 157 28.29 -22.14 -10.98
CA SER A 157 29.53 -22.64 -11.58
C SER A 157 29.24 -23.05 -13.02
N ALA A 158 30.04 -22.57 -13.97
CA ALA A 158 29.78 -22.83 -15.38
C ALA A 158 29.96 -24.32 -15.69
N HIS A 159 28.87 -25.07 -15.68
CA HIS A 159 28.91 -26.50 -15.91
C HIS A 159 29.09 -26.77 -17.41
N ASN A 160 30.15 -27.50 -17.73
CA ASN A 160 30.53 -27.77 -19.11
C ASN A 160 29.78 -28.98 -19.67
N VAL A 161 28.59 -28.75 -20.19
CA VAL A 161 27.75 -29.76 -20.86
C VAL A 161 28.11 -29.92 -22.33
N GLU A 162 27.68 -31.01 -22.98
CA GLU A 162 27.78 -31.14 -24.42
C GLU A 162 26.85 -30.16 -25.15
N ILE A 163 27.24 -29.69 -26.35
CA ILE A 163 26.40 -28.78 -27.16
C ILE A 163 25.00 -29.37 -27.41
N TRP A 164 24.92 -30.69 -27.61
CA TRP A 164 23.64 -31.36 -27.86
C TRP A 164 22.75 -31.41 -26.61
N GLU A 165 23.32 -31.42 -25.40
CA GLU A 165 22.57 -31.41 -24.14
C GLU A 165 21.95 -30.03 -23.90
N ALA A 166 22.74 -28.97 -24.05
CA ALA A 166 22.25 -27.58 -23.97
C ALA A 166 21.14 -27.32 -25.01
N ALA A 167 21.37 -27.73 -26.26
CA ALA A 167 20.40 -27.64 -27.34
C ALA A 167 19.11 -28.44 -27.06
N ARG A 168 19.25 -29.61 -26.42
CA ARG A 168 18.10 -30.45 -26.06
C ARG A 168 17.32 -29.87 -24.89
N ALA A 169 17.99 -29.32 -23.89
CA ALA A 169 17.38 -28.68 -22.72
C ALA A 169 16.57 -27.45 -23.10
N THR A 170 17.16 -26.53 -23.87
CA THR A 170 16.46 -25.31 -24.31
C THR A 170 15.22 -25.63 -25.14
N SER A 171 15.18 -26.74 -25.90
CA SER A 171 14.09 -27.08 -26.83
C SER A 171 13.15 -28.20 -26.32
N ALA A 172 13.26 -28.62 -25.06
CA ALA A 172 12.46 -29.69 -24.46
C ALA A 172 11.05 -29.23 -24.06
N ALA A 173 10.25 -28.76 -25.03
CA ALA A 173 8.93 -28.21 -24.77
C ALA A 173 8.00 -29.30 -24.18
N PRO A 174 7.36 -29.10 -23.00
CA PRO A 174 6.66 -30.17 -22.27
C PRO A 174 5.57 -30.91 -23.06
N THR A 175 4.95 -30.25 -24.06
CA THR A 175 3.92 -30.84 -24.93
C THR A 175 4.48 -31.63 -26.13
N PHE A 176 5.74 -31.40 -26.49
CA PHE A 176 6.39 -32.03 -27.64
C PHE A 176 7.42 -33.08 -27.25
N PHE A 177 8.16 -32.88 -26.15
CA PHE A 177 9.35 -33.64 -25.80
C PHE A 177 9.51 -33.85 -24.30
N HIS A 178 10.06 -34.99 -23.87
CA HIS A 178 10.37 -35.28 -22.45
C HIS A 178 11.42 -34.32 -21.87
N PRO A 179 11.45 -34.06 -20.55
CA PRO A 179 12.53 -33.33 -19.91
C PRO A 179 13.83 -34.11 -20.14
N ILE A 180 14.95 -33.40 -20.25
CA ILE A 180 16.27 -34.03 -20.34
C ILE A 180 16.89 -34.06 -18.95
N SER A 181 17.40 -35.22 -18.54
CA SER A 181 18.27 -35.30 -17.37
C SER A 181 19.70 -35.00 -17.78
N ILE A 182 20.34 -34.03 -17.15
CA ILE A 182 21.76 -33.71 -17.35
C ILE A 182 22.44 -33.90 -16.00
N GLU A 183 23.58 -34.58 -16.00
CA GLU A 183 24.39 -34.78 -14.80
C GLU A 183 25.38 -33.63 -14.67
N VAL A 184 25.33 -32.95 -13.54
CA VAL A 184 26.09 -31.75 -13.25
C VAL A 184 26.71 -31.90 -11.87
N GLU A 185 28.05 -31.97 -11.79
CA GLU A 185 28.80 -32.04 -10.51
C GLU A 185 28.31 -33.12 -9.52
N SER A 186 27.89 -34.29 -10.03
CA SER A 186 27.34 -35.42 -9.26
C SER A 186 25.87 -35.30 -8.80
N GLU A 187 25.17 -34.24 -9.24
CA GLU A 187 23.72 -34.11 -9.11
C GLU A 187 23.04 -34.26 -10.47
N ARG A 188 21.92 -35.00 -10.50
CA ARG A 188 21.20 -35.30 -11.75
C ARG A 188 19.88 -34.54 -11.79
N ASP A 189 19.92 -33.37 -12.40
CA ASP A 189 18.74 -32.52 -12.57
C ASP A 189 18.02 -32.77 -13.90
N GLN A 190 16.71 -32.51 -13.88
CA GLN A 190 15.88 -32.53 -15.08
C GLN A 190 15.64 -31.12 -15.59
N TYR A 191 15.72 -30.93 -16.91
CA TYR A 191 15.57 -29.65 -17.58
C TYR A 191 14.50 -29.70 -18.65
N VAL A 192 13.78 -28.58 -18.81
CA VAL A 192 12.76 -28.35 -19.84
C VAL A 192 13.00 -27.05 -20.59
N ASP A 193 12.22 -26.83 -21.65
CA ASP A 193 12.31 -25.64 -22.52
C ASP A 193 12.24 -24.34 -21.71
N GLY A 194 13.20 -23.44 -21.93
CA GLY A 194 13.28 -22.15 -21.24
C GLY A 194 12.11 -21.21 -21.55
N ALA A 195 11.30 -21.47 -22.58
CA ALA A 195 10.12 -20.66 -22.87
C ALA A 195 8.99 -20.85 -21.83
N VAL A 196 9.15 -21.76 -20.86
CA VAL A 196 8.30 -21.79 -19.65
C VAL A 196 8.62 -20.66 -18.67
N THR A 197 9.82 -20.08 -18.74
CA THR A 197 10.28 -18.96 -17.91
C THR A 197 10.44 -17.68 -18.73
N TYR A 198 11.28 -17.69 -19.76
CA TYR A 198 11.64 -16.54 -20.59
C TYR A 198 11.54 -16.86 -22.07
N ASN A 199 10.38 -16.64 -22.72
CA ASN A 199 10.25 -16.88 -24.16
C ASN A 199 11.13 -15.93 -24.99
N ASN A 200 11.15 -14.64 -24.61
CA ASN A 200 12.02 -13.61 -25.17
C ASN A 200 13.17 -13.32 -24.17
N PRO A 201 14.40 -13.80 -24.42
CA PRO A 201 15.50 -13.69 -23.46
C PRO A 201 16.19 -12.33 -23.47
N ALA A 202 15.64 -11.30 -24.11
CA ALA A 202 16.33 -10.02 -24.33
C ALA A 202 16.77 -9.32 -23.04
N ARG A 203 16.00 -9.44 -21.96
CA ARG A 203 16.39 -8.93 -20.64
C ARG A 203 17.56 -9.69 -20.05
N LEU A 204 17.57 -11.02 -20.18
CA LEU A 204 18.68 -11.87 -19.73
C LEU A 204 19.95 -11.59 -20.53
N VAL A 205 19.83 -11.31 -21.84
CA VAL A 205 20.98 -10.92 -22.67
C VAL A 205 21.65 -9.66 -22.14
N LEU A 206 20.87 -8.66 -21.70
CA LEU A 206 21.42 -7.45 -21.08
C LEU A 206 22.10 -7.77 -19.74
N SER A 207 21.43 -8.51 -18.85
CA SER A 207 21.97 -8.87 -17.53
C SER A 207 23.25 -9.72 -17.63
N GLU A 208 23.30 -10.67 -18.56
CA GLU A 208 24.49 -11.49 -18.80
C GLU A 208 25.62 -10.67 -19.43
N ALA A 209 25.30 -9.71 -20.32
CA ALA A 209 26.30 -8.80 -20.85
C ALA A 209 26.91 -7.94 -19.74
N GLU A 210 26.09 -7.43 -18.82
CA GLU A 210 26.55 -6.62 -17.68
C GLU A 210 27.45 -7.44 -16.76
N SER A 211 27.00 -8.63 -16.37
CA SER A 211 27.74 -9.56 -15.52
C SER A 211 29.10 -9.93 -16.14
N TYR A 212 29.14 -10.25 -17.43
CA TYR A 212 30.34 -10.77 -18.07
C TYR A 212 31.31 -9.68 -18.54
N PHE A 213 30.82 -8.62 -19.20
CA PHE A 213 31.67 -7.57 -19.75
C PHE A 213 31.91 -6.41 -18.79
N GLY A 214 31.12 -6.31 -17.72
CA GLY A 214 31.19 -5.29 -16.67
C GLY A 214 30.24 -4.11 -16.88
N PRO A 215 29.75 -3.49 -15.79
CA PRO A 215 28.65 -2.50 -15.82
C PRO A 215 28.99 -1.22 -16.58
N ARG A 216 30.26 -0.86 -16.68
CA ARG A 216 30.72 0.38 -17.33
C ARG A 216 30.87 0.28 -18.84
N ARG A 217 30.72 -0.90 -19.44
CA ARG A 217 30.84 -1.05 -20.90
C ARG A 217 29.70 -0.35 -21.60
N THR A 218 30.01 0.30 -22.72
CA THR A 218 29.02 1.03 -23.52
C THR A 218 28.19 0.05 -24.36
N LEU A 219 26.87 0.22 -24.36
CA LEU A 219 25.95 -0.53 -25.20
C LEU A 219 26.04 -0.01 -26.64
N GLY A 220 26.23 -0.93 -27.59
CA GLY A 220 26.02 -0.66 -29.00
C GLY A 220 24.53 -0.56 -29.30
N PHE A 221 23.87 -1.70 -29.17
CA PHE A 221 22.41 -1.84 -29.13
C PHE A 221 22.04 -3.26 -28.67
N LEU A 222 20.79 -3.45 -28.26
CA LEU A 222 20.15 -4.75 -28.09
C LEU A 222 19.18 -5.00 -29.25
N LEU A 223 19.44 -6.02 -30.06
CA LEU A 223 18.55 -6.48 -31.12
C LEU A 223 17.79 -7.72 -30.65
N SER A 224 16.46 -7.63 -30.57
CA SER A 224 15.56 -8.74 -30.26
C SER A 224 14.80 -9.14 -31.52
N LEU A 225 14.97 -10.40 -31.94
CA LEU A 225 14.28 -10.96 -33.10
C LEU A 225 13.13 -11.85 -32.63
N GLY A 226 11.95 -11.65 -33.21
CA GLY A 226 10.74 -12.38 -32.85
C GLY A 226 10.32 -13.43 -33.87
N THR A 227 9.47 -14.36 -33.41
CA THR A 227 8.95 -15.48 -34.24
C THR A 227 7.49 -15.29 -34.70
N GLY A 228 6.97 -14.06 -34.61
CA GLY A 228 5.66 -13.64 -35.11
C GLY A 228 4.51 -13.72 -34.09
N LEU A 229 3.59 -12.75 -34.18
CA LEU A 229 2.48 -12.57 -33.23
C LEU A 229 1.33 -13.58 -33.45
N LYS A 230 0.60 -13.86 -32.38
CA LYS A 230 -0.67 -14.59 -32.42
C LYS A 230 -1.82 -13.57 -32.32
N VAL A 231 -2.51 -13.31 -33.43
CA VAL A 231 -3.73 -12.49 -33.39
C VAL A 231 -4.82 -13.32 -32.75
N SER A 232 -5.25 -12.98 -31.54
CA SER A 232 -6.51 -13.45 -30.99
C SER A 232 -7.36 -12.26 -30.59
N ASP A 233 -8.51 -12.08 -31.22
CA ASP A 233 -9.52 -11.05 -30.98
C ASP A 233 -10.24 -11.18 -29.61
N LYS A 234 -9.54 -11.63 -28.56
CA LYS A 234 -10.07 -11.66 -27.20
C LYS A 234 -9.06 -11.00 -26.29
N LYS A 235 -9.49 -9.92 -25.60
CA LYS A 235 -8.79 -9.32 -24.46
C LYS A 235 -8.32 -10.46 -23.53
N ILE A 236 -7.02 -10.71 -23.52
CA ILE A 236 -6.40 -11.65 -22.57
C ILE A 236 -6.19 -10.85 -21.29
N ASN A 237 -6.85 -11.28 -20.20
CA ASN A 237 -6.48 -10.84 -18.86
C ASN A 237 -5.06 -11.35 -18.57
N VAL A 238 -4.10 -10.44 -18.56
CA VAL A 238 -2.71 -10.73 -18.17
C VAL A 238 -2.68 -10.93 -16.65
N VAL A 239 -2.31 -12.13 -16.22
CA VAL A 239 -1.94 -12.40 -14.83
C VAL A 239 -0.45 -12.05 -14.68
N PRO A 240 -0.03 -11.22 -13.72
CA PRO A 240 1.38 -10.88 -13.53
C PRO A 240 2.23 -12.12 -13.24
N GLN A 241 3.33 -12.31 -13.98
CA GLN A 241 4.37 -13.30 -13.66
C GLN A 241 5.12 -12.84 -12.40
N GLY A 242 5.14 -13.69 -11.35
CA GLY A 242 5.91 -13.42 -10.12
C GLY A 242 5.41 -14.12 -8.85
N GLN A 243 4.18 -14.64 -8.79
CA GLN A 243 3.70 -15.39 -7.63
C GLN A 243 3.88 -16.89 -7.80
N LEU A 244 5.05 -17.40 -7.41
CA LEU A 244 5.26 -18.83 -7.16
C LEU A 244 6.05 -19.03 -5.86
N VAL A 245 5.54 -18.56 -4.72
CA VAL A 245 5.79 -19.16 -3.40
C VAL A 245 4.57 -18.93 -2.48
N ASP A 246 4.02 -20.05 -2.00
CA ASP A 246 3.18 -20.33 -0.83
C ASP A 246 1.87 -19.57 -0.51
N ARG A 247 0.75 -20.27 -0.77
CA ARG A 247 -0.36 -20.40 0.19
C ARG A 247 -0.77 -21.88 0.29
N PRO A 248 -0.66 -22.54 1.46
CA PRO A 248 -1.21 -23.87 1.64
C PRO A 248 -2.73 -23.76 1.82
N VAL A 249 -3.49 -24.03 0.76
CA VAL A 249 -4.94 -24.18 0.87
C VAL A 249 -5.25 -25.60 1.32
N VAL A 250 -5.61 -25.73 2.60
CA VAL A 250 -6.12 -26.98 3.19
C VAL A 250 -7.41 -27.39 2.46
N ALA A 251 -7.40 -28.58 1.88
CA ALA A 251 -8.51 -29.14 1.12
C ALA A 251 -9.58 -29.76 2.03
N ARG A 252 -10.86 -29.50 1.73
CA ARG A 252 -11.98 -30.38 2.10
C ARG A 252 -11.92 -31.65 1.25
N GLN A 253 -11.98 -32.81 1.89
CA GLN A 253 -12.02 -34.14 1.27
C GLN A 253 -13.34 -34.39 0.51
N GLY A 254 -13.25 -35.13 -0.61
CA GLY A 254 -14.40 -35.66 -1.35
C GLY A 254 -14.03 -36.30 -2.70
N SER A 255 -13.68 -37.60 -2.66
CA SER A 255 -13.79 -38.65 -3.70
C SER A 255 -13.45 -38.39 -5.19
N GLY A 256 -12.40 -39.08 -5.66
CA GLY A 256 -12.46 -39.95 -6.84
C GLY A 256 -12.19 -39.40 -8.25
N ALA A 257 -10.90 -39.27 -8.64
CA ALA A 257 -10.38 -39.57 -9.99
C ALA A 257 -8.84 -39.34 -10.04
N LEU A 258 -8.08 -40.36 -10.49
CA LEU A 258 -6.63 -40.32 -10.72
C LEU A 258 -6.28 -39.27 -11.79
N PHE A 259 -5.80 -38.09 -11.39
CA PHE A 259 -4.74 -37.26 -12.00
C PHE A 259 -4.60 -36.04 -11.08
N SER A 260 -3.41 -35.71 -10.57
CA SER A 260 -3.26 -34.56 -9.66
C SER A 260 -3.69 -33.28 -10.37
N ARG A 261 -4.72 -32.58 -9.87
CA ARG A 261 -5.24 -31.35 -10.48
C ARG A 261 -4.16 -30.26 -10.70
N GLY A 262 -3.01 -30.36 -10.01
CA GLY A 262 -1.81 -29.56 -10.24
C GLY A 262 -1.16 -29.77 -11.62
N THR A 263 -0.99 -31.01 -12.08
CA THR A 263 -0.33 -31.30 -13.38
C THR A 263 -1.13 -30.80 -14.59
N ILE A 264 -2.46 -30.82 -14.52
CA ILE A 264 -3.34 -30.33 -15.60
C ILE A 264 -3.36 -28.79 -15.67
N LYS A 265 -3.28 -28.08 -14.53
CA LYS A 265 -3.14 -26.62 -14.51
C LYS A 265 -1.77 -26.18 -15.03
N ILE A 266 -0.69 -26.88 -14.63
CA ILE A 266 0.68 -26.61 -15.07
C ILE A 266 0.84 -26.80 -16.59
N LEU A 267 0.27 -27.86 -17.17
CA LEU A 267 0.24 -28.07 -18.63
C LEU A 267 -0.58 -27.01 -19.39
N LYS A 268 -1.61 -26.44 -18.77
CA LYS A 268 -2.39 -25.33 -19.34
C LYS A 268 -1.62 -24.01 -19.32
N HIS A 269 -0.91 -23.69 -18.22
CA HIS A 269 -0.08 -22.48 -18.10
C HIS A 269 1.16 -22.54 -19.00
N ALA A 270 1.88 -23.68 -19.03
CA ALA A 270 3.03 -23.88 -19.91
C ALA A 270 2.68 -23.68 -21.40
N LYS A 271 1.46 -24.04 -21.82
CA LYS A 271 1.03 -23.89 -23.23
C LYS A 271 0.78 -22.43 -23.65
N ALA A 272 0.46 -21.54 -22.72
CA ALA A 272 0.26 -20.12 -23.00
C ALA A 272 1.60 -19.36 -23.05
N SER A 273 2.51 -19.63 -22.11
CA SER A 273 3.83 -18.98 -22.00
C SER A 273 4.81 -19.36 -23.12
N LEU A 274 4.69 -20.56 -23.71
CA LEU A 274 5.56 -21.04 -24.80
C LEU A 274 5.49 -20.21 -26.10
N THR A 275 4.57 -19.25 -26.21
CA THR A 275 4.35 -18.47 -27.44
C THR A 275 4.20 -16.96 -27.23
N ASP A 276 4.28 -16.47 -25.99
CA ASP A 276 4.07 -15.06 -25.66
C ASP A 276 5.41 -14.39 -25.38
N SER A 277 5.86 -13.54 -26.31
CA SER A 277 7.16 -12.83 -26.28
C SER A 277 7.02 -11.32 -26.09
N GLU A 278 5.77 -10.85 -26.04
CA GLU A 278 5.41 -9.45 -26.10
C GLU A 278 5.55 -8.71 -24.76
N PRO A 279 5.28 -9.32 -23.58
CA PRO A 279 5.48 -8.66 -22.30
C PRO A 279 6.91 -8.14 -22.09
N GLU A 280 7.92 -8.96 -22.40
CA GLU A 280 9.33 -8.56 -22.29
C GLU A 280 9.71 -7.50 -23.33
N HIS A 281 9.16 -7.59 -24.54
CA HIS A 281 9.36 -6.57 -25.57
C HIS A 281 8.79 -5.23 -25.10
N GLN A 282 7.54 -5.18 -24.64
CA GLN A 282 6.90 -3.97 -24.14
C GLN A 282 7.66 -3.36 -22.97
N ALA A 283 8.15 -4.19 -22.04
CA ALA A 283 8.96 -3.73 -20.92
C ALA A 283 10.28 -3.10 -21.38
N LEU A 284 10.97 -3.71 -22.36
CA LEU A 284 12.22 -3.17 -22.92
C LEU A 284 11.99 -1.95 -23.80
N GLU A 285 10.92 -1.91 -24.58
CA GLU A 285 10.54 -0.77 -25.42
C GLU A 285 10.24 0.47 -24.56
N GLN A 286 9.47 0.30 -23.48
CA GLN A 286 9.25 1.37 -22.50
C GLN A 286 10.57 1.84 -21.86
N ARG A 287 11.44 0.90 -21.50
CA ARG A 287 12.74 1.16 -20.88
C ARG A 287 13.69 1.93 -21.77
N PHE A 288 13.74 1.62 -23.07
CA PHE A 288 14.61 2.29 -24.04
C PHE A 288 13.91 3.41 -24.81
N GLN A 289 12.66 3.76 -24.47
CA GLN A 289 11.87 4.79 -25.17
C GLN A 289 12.59 6.14 -25.26
N LYS A 290 13.42 6.46 -24.25
CA LYS A 290 14.17 7.72 -24.17
C LYS A 290 15.59 7.64 -24.75
N THR A 291 16.06 6.45 -25.15
CA THR A 291 17.39 6.24 -25.70
C THR A 291 17.29 5.72 -27.12
N ASN A 292 17.31 6.65 -28.08
CA ASN A 292 17.22 6.33 -29.51
C ASN A 292 18.25 5.26 -29.89
N TYR A 293 17.80 4.25 -30.63
CA TYR A 293 18.63 3.18 -31.20
C TYR A 293 19.24 2.20 -30.19
N ALA A 294 18.91 2.29 -28.90
CA ALA A 294 19.44 1.37 -27.88
C ALA A 294 18.81 -0.04 -27.96
N TYR A 295 17.57 -0.13 -28.44
CA TYR A 295 16.83 -1.38 -28.56
C TYR A 295 16.02 -1.43 -29.84
N TRP A 296 16.07 -2.58 -30.52
CA TRP A 296 15.21 -2.87 -31.66
C TRP A 296 14.51 -4.20 -31.48
N ARG A 297 13.21 -4.20 -31.78
CA ARG A 297 12.42 -5.40 -31.96
C ARG A 297 12.06 -5.55 -33.43
N LEU A 298 12.51 -6.64 -34.05
CA LEU A 298 12.07 -7.03 -35.40
C LEU A 298 11.25 -8.30 -35.28
N ASN A 299 9.94 -8.20 -35.49
CA ASN A 299 8.99 -9.28 -35.31
C ASN A 299 7.98 -9.29 -36.46
N LEU A 300 7.55 -10.48 -36.89
CA LEU A 300 6.63 -10.61 -38.02
C LEU A 300 5.17 -10.37 -37.56
N ASP A 301 4.65 -9.17 -37.85
CA ASP A 301 3.33 -8.71 -37.36
C ASP A 301 2.15 -9.48 -37.98
N ARG A 302 2.26 -9.90 -39.25
CA ARG A 302 1.19 -10.55 -40.03
C ARG A 302 1.73 -11.75 -40.80
N GLY A 303 1.05 -12.90 -40.73
CA GLY A 303 1.34 -14.09 -41.54
C GLY A 303 1.87 -15.32 -40.78
N ALA A 304 2.31 -15.17 -39.53
CA ALA A 304 2.73 -16.30 -38.68
C ALA A 304 1.65 -16.84 -37.73
N ALA A 305 0.56 -16.09 -37.52
CA ALA A 305 -0.47 -16.37 -36.51
C ALA A 305 -1.19 -17.73 -36.71
N ASP A 306 -1.42 -18.14 -37.96
CA ASP A 306 -2.13 -19.38 -38.32
C ASP A 306 -1.19 -20.59 -38.51
N ILE A 307 0.10 -20.43 -38.21
CA ILE A 307 1.12 -21.45 -38.43
C ILE A 307 1.55 -22.00 -37.08
N LYS A 308 1.20 -23.27 -36.82
CA LYS A 308 1.58 -23.92 -35.56
C LYS A 308 3.08 -24.19 -35.52
N LEU A 309 3.63 -24.23 -34.30
CA LEU A 309 5.07 -24.43 -34.01
C LEU A 309 5.70 -25.67 -34.66
N ASN A 310 4.90 -26.64 -35.12
CA ASN A 310 5.32 -27.91 -35.72
C ASN A 310 4.91 -28.10 -37.19
N GLU A 311 4.30 -27.10 -37.84
CA GLU A 311 3.80 -27.20 -39.23
C GLU A 311 4.87 -26.96 -40.30
N TYR A 312 5.99 -27.72 -40.27
CA TYR A 312 7.20 -27.43 -41.06
C TYR A 312 6.96 -27.26 -42.57
N LYS A 313 5.88 -27.85 -43.11
CA LYS A 313 5.47 -27.68 -44.52
C LYS A 313 5.07 -26.24 -44.88
N LYS A 314 4.73 -25.41 -43.90
CA LYS A 314 4.38 -24.00 -44.07
C LYS A 314 5.59 -23.06 -43.90
N MET A 315 6.81 -23.57 -43.71
CA MET A 315 8.01 -22.71 -43.59
C MET A 315 8.27 -21.85 -44.83
N GLY A 316 7.98 -22.35 -46.04
CA GLY A 316 8.05 -21.54 -47.25
C GLY A 316 7.11 -20.33 -47.22
N LEU A 317 5.95 -20.45 -46.58
CA LEU A 317 5.01 -19.33 -46.39
C LEU A 317 5.57 -18.33 -45.37
N LEU A 318 6.16 -18.81 -44.27
CA LEU A 318 6.83 -17.95 -43.28
C LEU A 318 7.98 -17.16 -43.90
N ARG A 319 8.82 -17.81 -44.71
CA ARG A 319 9.91 -17.15 -45.43
C ARG A 319 9.37 -16.06 -46.35
N ALA A 320 8.40 -16.38 -47.20
CA ALA A 320 7.80 -15.39 -48.11
C ALA A 320 7.12 -14.23 -47.36
N ALA A 321 6.47 -14.50 -46.22
CA ALA A 321 5.89 -13.46 -45.37
C ALA A 321 6.97 -12.58 -44.72
N THR A 322 8.09 -13.17 -44.28
CA THR A 322 9.22 -12.45 -43.72
C THR A 322 9.92 -11.60 -44.77
N GLU A 323 10.10 -12.12 -45.99
CA GLU A 323 10.64 -11.35 -47.12
C GLU A 323 9.78 -10.13 -47.46
N ARG A 324 8.44 -10.24 -47.38
CA ARG A 324 7.54 -9.09 -47.52
C ARG A 324 7.65 -8.12 -46.35
N TYR A 325 7.77 -8.61 -45.13
CA TYR A 325 8.00 -7.76 -43.95
C TYR A 325 9.29 -6.94 -44.08
N LEU A 326 10.36 -7.55 -44.62
CA LEU A 326 11.63 -6.86 -44.88
C LEU A 326 11.55 -5.79 -45.98
N GLN A 327 10.50 -5.82 -46.82
CA GLN A 327 10.23 -4.79 -47.83
C GLN A 327 9.48 -3.57 -47.27
N ASP A 328 8.97 -3.63 -46.03
CA ASP A 328 8.38 -2.47 -45.38
C ASP A 328 9.43 -1.36 -45.21
N ILE A 329 9.05 -0.12 -45.52
CA ILE A 329 9.97 1.02 -45.54
C ILE A 329 10.53 1.30 -44.14
N GLY A 330 9.70 1.19 -43.10
CA GLY A 330 10.12 1.40 -41.71
C GLY A 330 11.09 0.31 -41.26
N VAL A 331 10.77 -0.96 -41.53
CA VAL A 331 11.63 -2.11 -41.22
C VAL A 331 12.97 -2.02 -41.94
N SER A 332 12.94 -1.72 -43.24
CA SER A 332 14.16 -1.57 -44.05
C SER A 332 15.05 -0.43 -43.54
N THR A 333 14.46 0.69 -43.13
CA THR A 333 15.19 1.84 -42.55
C THR A 333 15.84 1.47 -41.23
N ASN A 334 15.13 0.73 -40.37
CA ASN A 334 15.69 0.23 -39.11
C ASN A 334 16.88 -0.71 -39.35
N ILE A 335 16.76 -1.62 -40.32
CA ILE A 335 17.85 -2.52 -40.72
C ILE A 335 19.06 -1.74 -41.23
N ASP A 336 18.87 -0.73 -42.06
CA ASP A 336 19.97 0.11 -42.56
C ASP A 336 20.70 0.83 -41.42
N LYS A 337 19.97 1.29 -40.40
CA LYS A 337 20.59 1.90 -39.20
C LYS A 337 21.36 0.87 -38.37
N ILE A 338 20.81 -0.33 -38.15
CA ILE A 338 21.51 -1.44 -37.48
C ILE A 338 22.81 -1.78 -38.22
N VAL A 339 22.75 -1.94 -39.54
CA VAL A 339 23.91 -2.24 -40.40
C VAL A 339 24.95 -1.12 -40.33
N SER A 340 24.52 0.15 -40.38
CA SER A 340 25.43 1.30 -40.21
C SER A 340 26.13 1.27 -38.86
N MET A 341 25.41 0.99 -37.77
CA MET A 341 26.01 0.95 -36.44
C MET A 341 27.01 -0.20 -36.29
N LEU A 342 26.68 -1.39 -36.80
CA LEU A 342 27.60 -2.54 -36.84
C LEU A 342 28.85 -2.26 -37.68
N TYR A 343 28.69 -1.61 -38.84
CA TYR A 343 29.80 -1.31 -39.75
C TYR A 343 30.75 -0.24 -39.20
N LYS A 344 30.17 0.86 -38.68
CA LYS A 344 30.94 2.00 -38.16
C LYS A 344 31.40 1.84 -36.71
N LYS A 345 30.95 0.77 -36.04
CA LYS A 345 31.19 0.53 -34.62
C LYS A 345 30.66 1.65 -33.71
N GLU A 346 29.50 2.21 -34.07
CA GLU A 346 28.80 3.25 -33.31
C GLU A 346 28.04 2.62 -32.12
N GLY A 347 28.05 3.30 -30.96
CA GLY A 347 27.27 2.90 -29.80
C GLY A 347 26.32 3.99 -29.34
N VAL A 348 25.30 3.59 -28.59
CA VAL A 348 24.51 4.55 -27.82
C VAL A 348 25.34 4.92 -26.58
N ASN A 349 25.42 6.21 -26.22
CA ASN A 349 26.20 6.65 -25.06
C ASN A 349 25.52 6.25 -23.74
N LEU A 350 25.41 4.93 -23.51
CA LEU A 350 24.67 4.29 -22.44
C LEU A 350 25.53 3.14 -21.92
N SER A 351 25.89 3.15 -20.63
CA SER A 351 26.59 2.02 -20.01
C SER A 351 25.65 0.81 -19.86
N LEU A 352 26.20 -0.39 -19.71
CA LEU A 352 25.40 -1.60 -19.48
C LEU A 352 24.61 -1.53 -18.17
N ASP A 353 25.15 -0.94 -17.11
CA ASP A 353 24.40 -0.69 -15.87
C ASP A 353 23.22 0.26 -16.13
N ALA A 354 23.45 1.39 -16.79
CA ALA A 354 22.35 2.27 -17.18
C ALA A 354 21.34 1.59 -18.12
N ALA A 355 21.79 0.67 -18.99
CA ALA A 355 20.92 -0.13 -19.86
C ALA A 355 20.21 -1.28 -19.13
N CYS A 356 20.77 -1.79 -18.03
CA CYS A 356 20.22 -2.84 -17.18
C CYS A 356 19.29 -2.29 -16.10
N HIS A 357 19.37 -0.98 -15.84
CA HIS A 357 18.58 -0.26 -14.83
C HIS A 357 17.76 0.92 -15.37
N ALA A 358 17.79 1.20 -16.69
CA ALA A 358 16.86 2.14 -17.32
C ALA A 358 15.40 1.69 -17.06
N VAL A 359 14.59 2.58 -16.49
CA VAL A 359 13.30 2.22 -15.86
C VAL A 359 12.20 2.05 -16.89
N SER A 360 11.50 0.90 -16.88
CA SER A 360 10.13 0.76 -17.39
C SER A 360 9.12 0.87 -16.25
N ASP A 361 7.85 1.19 -16.56
CA ASP A 361 6.75 1.25 -15.57
C ASP A 361 6.60 -0.06 -14.75
N ALA A 362 7.06 -1.19 -15.29
CA ALA A 362 7.05 -2.48 -14.61
C ALA A 362 8.13 -2.58 -13.51
N ALA A 363 9.31 -1.99 -13.70
CA ALA A 363 10.36 -1.93 -12.67
C ALA A 363 9.95 -0.99 -11.53
N SER A 364 9.28 0.14 -11.86
CA SER A 364 8.63 0.99 -10.85
C SER A 364 7.57 0.20 -10.07
N LYS A 365 6.73 -0.61 -10.75
CA LYS A 365 5.74 -1.51 -10.10
C LYS A 365 6.35 -2.63 -9.26
N GLN A 366 7.58 -3.05 -9.56
CA GLN A 366 8.27 -4.10 -8.80
C GLN A 366 9.02 -3.54 -7.59
N ALA A 367 9.62 -2.35 -7.70
CA ALA A 367 10.14 -1.61 -6.55
C ALA A 367 9.03 -1.25 -5.54
N LEU A 368 7.81 -0.99 -6.04
CA LEU A 368 6.60 -0.80 -5.25
C LEU A 368 6.17 -2.02 -4.41
N GLN A 369 6.65 -3.24 -4.73
CA GLN A 369 6.37 -4.44 -3.91
C GLN A 369 7.29 -4.57 -2.68
N GLN A 370 8.35 -3.75 -2.61
CA GLN A 370 9.33 -3.73 -1.51
C GLN A 370 9.23 -2.44 -0.66
N GLU A 371 8.40 -1.48 -1.09
CA GLU A 371 8.14 -0.23 -0.37
C GLU A 371 7.18 -0.51 0.78
N VAL A 372 7.43 0.14 1.91
CA VAL A 372 6.47 0.30 2.99
C VAL A 372 5.99 1.74 2.88
N GLN A 373 4.69 1.94 2.65
CA GLN A 373 4.03 3.11 2.09
C GLN A 373 4.38 3.40 0.64
N ILE A 374 3.57 2.85 -0.27
CA ILE A 374 3.60 3.21 -1.69
C ILE A 374 3.36 4.71 -1.86
N ASN A 375 4.41 5.43 -2.26
CA ASN A 375 4.36 6.83 -2.66
C ASN A 375 4.39 6.97 -4.19
N SER A 376 3.90 8.11 -4.70
CA SER A 376 3.79 8.36 -6.16
C SER A 376 5.06 8.00 -6.93
N ILE A 377 4.96 7.49 -8.16
CA ILE A 377 6.14 7.27 -9.03
C ILE A 377 6.69 8.65 -9.46
N ALA A 378 7.99 8.74 -9.77
CA ALA A 378 8.51 9.95 -10.40
C ALA A 378 7.71 10.25 -11.67
N SER A 379 7.56 11.53 -12.01
CA SER A 379 6.83 11.94 -13.22
C SER A 379 7.34 11.13 -14.42
N PRO A 380 6.45 10.57 -15.26
CA PRO A 380 6.85 9.90 -16.50
C PRO A 380 7.73 10.80 -17.40
N GLN A 381 7.54 12.12 -17.25
CA GLN A 381 8.25 13.15 -17.99
C GLN A 381 9.57 13.58 -17.34
N PHE A 382 9.98 12.96 -16.22
CA PHE A 382 11.25 13.26 -15.56
C PHE A 382 12.41 13.24 -16.57
N THR A 383 13.20 14.31 -16.55
CA THR A 383 14.25 14.63 -17.51
C THR A 383 15.45 15.21 -16.77
N GLY A 384 16.66 14.85 -17.18
CA GLY A 384 17.90 15.39 -16.61
C GLY A 384 18.28 14.88 -15.23
N ARG A 385 19.09 15.68 -14.51
CA ARG A 385 19.54 15.46 -13.11
C ARG A 385 20.36 14.19 -12.89
N LEU A 386 20.97 13.65 -13.95
CA LEU A 386 21.81 12.46 -13.88
C LEU A 386 23.02 12.69 -12.96
N ASP A 387 23.57 13.91 -12.91
CA ASP A 387 24.68 14.24 -12.02
C ASP A 387 24.29 14.09 -10.54
N ILE A 388 23.10 14.53 -10.16
CA ILE A 388 22.56 14.42 -8.80
C ILE A 388 22.23 12.96 -8.49
N LEU A 389 21.55 12.27 -9.40
CA LEU A 389 21.23 10.84 -9.25
C LEU A 389 22.49 9.99 -9.09
N ASN A 390 23.54 10.25 -9.88
CA ASN A 390 24.83 9.59 -9.76
C ASN A 390 25.54 9.92 -8.44
N LYS A 391 25.43 11.16 -7.93
CA LYS A 391 25.96 11.51 -6.60
C LYS A 391 25.21 10.76 -5.49
N MET A 392 23.89 10.62 -5.59
CA MET A 392 23.08 9.83 -4.66
C MET A 392 23.42 8.34 -4.74
N GLU A 393 23.57 7.80 -5.94
CA GLU A 393 23.94 6.41 -6.20
C GLU A 393 25.31 6.09 -5.62
N ARG A 394 26.33 6.93 -5.86
CA ARG A 394 27.64 6.84 -5.22
C ARG A 394 27.59 7.01 -3.71
N HIS A 395 26.72 7.87 -3.18
CA HIS A 395 26.62 8.05 -1.73
C HIS A 395 26.08 6.78 -1.07
N PHE A 396 25.04 6.19 -1.66
CA PHE A 396 24.31 5.03 -1.16
C PHE A 396 24.70 3.71 -1.87
N TYR A 397 25.92 3.58 -2.39
CA TYR A 397 26.35 2.39 -3.16
C TYR A 397 26.22 1.07 -2.36
N GLU A 398 25.93 -0.04 -3.03
CA GLU A 398 25.74 -1.37 -2.42
C GLU A 398 27.01 -1.90 -1.72
N ARG A 399 26.88 -2.51 -0.54
CA ARG A 399 28.02 -2.96 0.27
C ARG A 399 27.99 -4.46 0.61
N PRO A 400 29.16 -5.09 0.81
CA PRO A 400 29.25 -6.43 1.40
C PRO A 400 28.69 -6.47 2.83
N SER A 401 28.09 -7.60 3.22
CA SER A 401 27.42 -7.78 4.51
C SER A 401 28.39 -7.64 5.71
N GLY A 402 28.01 -6.83 6.71
CA GLY A 402 28.68 -6.74 8.02
C GLY A 402 29.42 -5.42 8.30
N SER A 403 28.86 -4.60 9.20
CA SER A 403 29.46 -3.40 9.85
C SER A 403 29.56 -2.09 9.05
N SER A 404 28.53 -1.75 8.28
CA SER A 404 28.46 -0.46 7.60
C SER A 404 27.83 0.65 8.47
N PRO A 405 28.49 1.81 8.67
CA PRO A 405 27.90 2.95 9.39
C PRO A 405 26.75 3.58 8.59
N ARG A 406 25.78 4.13 9.32
CA ARG A 406 24.59 4.79 8.77
C ARG A 406 25.00 5.93 7.83
N ARG A 407 24.32 6.02 6.69
CA ARG A 407 24.53 7.12 5.73
C ARG A 407 23.34 8.05 5.70
N HIS A 408 23.62 9.34 5.87
CA HIS A 408 22.65 10.41 5.76
C HIS A 408 22.97 11.23 4.52
N LEU A 409 21.95 11.52 3.72
CA LEU A 409 22.06 12.43 2.59
C LEU A 409 20.90 13.42 2.61
N ARG A 410 21.19 14.71 2.46
CA ARG A 410 20.17 15.75 2.27
C ARG A 410 20.28 16.34 0.88
N ILE A 411 19.19 16.28 0.13
CA ILE A 411 19.01 17.11 -1.06
C ILE A 411 18.22 18.36 -0.67
N TRP A 412 18.73 19.54 -0.99
CA TRP A 412 18.10 20.80 -0.59
C TRP A 412 18.08 21.85 -1.70
N GLY A 413 17.10 22.75 -1.68
CA GLY A 413 16.90 23.75 -2.72
C GLY A 413 15.51 24.38 -2.71
N MET A 414 15.25 25.36 -3.55
CA MET A 414 13.99 26.12 -3.55
C MET A 414 12.73 25.24 -3.82
N GLY A 415 11.55 25.77 -3.54
CA GLY A 415 10.28 25.11 -3.90
C GLY A 415 10.20 24.87 -5.42
N GLY A 416 9.62 23.76 -5.86
CA GLY A 416 9.41 23.48 -7.29
C GLY A 416 10.64 23.04 -8.11
N VAL A 417 11.85 23.01 -7.54
CA VAL A 417 13.08 22.57 -8.25
C VAL A 417 13.16 21.06 -8.53
N GLY A 418 12.23 20.28 -7.98
CA GLY A 418 12.09 18.84 -8.26
C GLY A 418 12.74 17.89 -7.25
N LYS A 419 13.04 18.32 -6.02
CA LYS A 419 13.69 17.47 -4.99
C LYS A 419 12.95 16.15 -4.75
N THR A 420 11.66 16.21 -4.45
CA THR A 420 10.81 15.01 -4.27
C THR A 420 10.83 14.14 -5.53
N GLN A 421 10.79 14.74 -6.72
CA GLN A 421 10.87 13.98 -7.99
C GLN A 421 12.23 13.29 -8.19
N ILE A 422 13.33 13.92 -7.76
CA ILE A 422 14.67 13.31 -7.79
C ILE A 422 14.74 12.15 -6.81
N ALA A 423 14.22 12.31 -5.59
CA ALA A 423 14.15 11.24 -4.58
C ALA A 423 13.30 10.05 -5.07
N LEU A 424 12.13 10.31 -5.64
CA LEU A 424 11.28 9.29 -6.24
C LEU A 424 11.98 8.64 -7.45
N LYS A 425 12.67 9.40 -8.29
CA LYS A 425 13.37 8.84 -9.46
C LYS A 425 14.56 7.97 -9.05
N PHE A 426 15.28 8.38 -8.02
CA PHE A 426 16.32 7.58 -7.39
C PHE A 426 15.77 6.27 -6.85
N ARG A 427 14.63 6.31 -6.13
CA ARG A 427 13.92 5.10 -5.71
C ARG A 427 13.48 4.25 -6.91
N ASP A 428 12.94 4.85 -7.96
CA ASP A 428 12.49 4.07 -9.13
C ASP A 428 13.66 3.38 -9.85
N LEU A 429 14.85 3.99 -9.85
CA LEU A 429 16.07 3.45 -10.48
C LEU A 429 16.79 2.42 -9.61
N TYR A 430 16.90 2.71 -8.31
CA TYR A 430 17.81 2.01 -7.39
C TYR A 430 17.10 1.40 -6.18
N GLY A 431 15.77 1.52 -6.09
CA GLY A 431 14.95 1.06 -4.98
C GLY A 431 15.08 -0.43 -4.72
N SER A 432 15.24 -1.23 -5.78
CA SER A 432 15.32 -2.68 -5.71
C SER A 432 16.54 -3.24 -4.98
N ARG A 433 17.57 -2.41 -4.74
CA ARG A 433 18.74 -2.80 -3.96
C ARG A 433 18.53 -2.67 -2.46
N PHE A 434 17.52 -1.89 -2.07
CA PHE A 434 17.18 -1.75 -0.67
C PHE A 434 16.15 -2.82 -0.34
N ASP A 435 16.36 -3.55 0.76
CA ASP A 435 15.40 -4.59 1.16
C ASP A 435 14.01 -4.00 1.42
N ARG A 436 14.01 -2.74 1.89
CA ARG A 436 12.84 -1.95 2.26
C ARG A 436 13.08 -0.47 2.00
N VAL A 437 12.10 0.20 1.41
CA VAL A 437 12.06 1.66 1.30
C VAL A 437 10.89 2.19 2.14
N CYS A 438 11.17 3.01 3.14
CA CYS A 438 10.18 3.61 4.02
C CYS A 438 10.11 5.12 3.75
N TRP A 439 8.93 5.66 3.47
CA TRP A 439 8.77 7.06 3.11
C TRP A 439 7.95 7.83 4.17
N ILE A 440 8.47 8.96 4.62
CA ILE A 440 7.86 9.83 5.64
C ILE A 440 7.62 11.21 5.05
N ASN A 441 6.36 11.64 5.04
CA ASN A 441 6.03 13.04 4.78
C ASN A 441 6.31 13.88 6.03
N ALA A 442 7.40 14.66 5.99
CA ALA A 442 7.92 15.45 7.09
C ALA A 442 7.52 16.94 7.05
N ALA A 443 6.41 17.25 6.39
CA ALA A 443 5.90 18.62 6.28
C ALA A 443 5.34 19.17 7.61
N THR A 444 4.62 18.35 8.38
CA THR A 444 4.06 18.68 9.70
C THR A 444 4.24 17.51 10.69
N ASN A 445 4.08 17.76 12.00
CA ASN A 445 4.16 16.67 12.98
C ASN A 445 3.05 15.64 12.71
N ASP A 446 1.86 16.11 12.33
CA ASP A 446 0.73 15.25 12.00
C ASP A 446 0.98 14.42 10.73
N SER A 447 1.64 14.98 9.70
CA SER A 447 2.01 14.19 8.50
C SER A 447 3.06 13.13 8.83
N ILE A 448 4.01 13.42 9.72
CA ILE A 448 4.97 12.43 10.22
C ILE A 448 4.24 11.33 10.98
N PHE A 449 3.34 11.69 11.89
CA PHE A 449 2.51 10.73 12.62
C PHE A 449 1.70 9.85 11.67
N GLU A 450 1.09 10.42 10.63
CA GLU A 450 0.33 9.64 9.65
C GLU A 450 1.24 8.72 8.82
N SER A 451 2.42 9.21 8.40
CA SER A 451 3.41 8.37 7.72
C SER A 451 3.90 7.22 8.61
N PHE A 452 4.17 7.44 9.89
CA PHE A 452 4.50 6.32 10.76
C PHE A 452 3.32 5.37 11.01
N ARG A 453 2.08 5.86 10.94
CA ARG A 453 0.86 5.05 11.10
C ARG A 453 0.75 4.02 9.98
N LEU A 454 0.84 4.43 8.71
CA LEU A 454 0.75 3.44 7.62
C LEU A 454 2.06 2.62 7.48
N LEU A 455 3.24 3.15 7.83
CA LEU A 455 4.46 2.32 7.88
C LEU A 455 4.33 1.19 8.91
N THR A 456 3.78 1.49 10.08
CA THR A 456 3.53 0.49 11.12
C THR A 456 2.56 -0.58 10.60
N ALA A 457 1.47 -0.15 9.96
CA ALA A 457 0.49 -1.05 9.37
C ALA A 457 1.12 -2.04 8.38
N GLU A 458 1.98 -1.54 7.50
CA GLU A 458 2.50 -2.32 6.38
C GLU A 458 3.74 -3.16 6.74
N ILE A 459 4.65 -2.68 7.61
CA ILE A 459 5.79 -3.50 8.09
C ILE A 459 5.29 -4.71 8.87
N PHE A 460 4.22 -4.53 9.66
CA PHE A 460 3.76 -5.54 10.60
C PHE A 460 2.49 -6.28 10.18
N ASP A 461 1.96 -6.02 8.97
CA ASP A 461 0.71 -6.58 8.43
C ASP A 461 -0.48 -6.38 9.39
N GLU A 462 -0.64 -5.15 9.89
CA GLU A 462 -1.65 -4.72 10.87
C GLU A 462 -2.54 -3.61 10.26
N GLU A 463 -3.82 -3.50 10.63
CA GLU A 463 -4.64 -2.37 10.17
C GLU A 463 -4.11 -1.04 10.74
N ALA A 464 -3.98 -0.04 9.86
CA ALA A 464 -3.48 1.29 10.21
C ALA A 464 -4.40 1.91 11.28
N SER A 465 -3.94 1.95 12.52
CA SER A 465 -4.74 2.37 13.68
C SER A 465 -4.10 3.56 14.38
N LYS A 466 -2.84 3.43 14.81
CA LYS A 466 -2.00 4.50 15.35
C LYS A 466 -0.51 4.31 14.99
N PRO A 467 0.26 5.41 14.90
CA PRO A 467 1.70 5.34 14.63
C PRO A 467 2.49 4.73 15.79
N ASN A 468 3.17 3.60 15.55
CA ASN A 468 4.16 3.06 16.47
C ASN A 468 5.58 3.39 16.00
N ILE A 469 5.92 4.67 16.12
CA ILE A 469 7.22 5.22 15.68
C ILE A 469 8.38 4.43 16.28
N LYS A 470 8.34 4.16 17.59
CA LYS A 470 9.38 3.39 18.30
C LYS A 470 9.54 1.98 17.75
N ARG A 471 8.44 1.29 17.42
CA ARG A 471 8.51 -0.07 16.89
C ARG A 471 9.07 -0.11 15.47
N VAL A 472 8.68 0.85 14.61
CA VAL A 472 9.30 1.01 13.29
C VAL A 472 10.80 1.35 13.44
N GLN A 473 11.16 2.27 14.33
CA GLN A 473 12.55 2.61 14.64
C GLN A 473 13.35 1.40 15.13
N ASN A 474 12.80 0.62 16.06
CA ASN A 474 13.43 -0.57 16.60
C ASN A 474 13.57 -1.66 15.54
N TRP A 475 12.57 -1.86 14.69
CA TRP A 475 12.62 -2.81 13.59
C TRP A 475 13.72 -2.45 12.58
N LEU A 476 13.80 -1.18 12.18
CA LEU A 476 14.90 -0.66 11.35
C LEU A 476 16.28 -0.84 12.04
N ALA A 477 16.34 -0.73 13.36
CA ALA A 477 17.57 -0.90 14.14
C ALA A 477 17.99 -2.38 14.35
N GLN A 478 17.02 -3.30 14.39
CA GLN A 478 17.21 -4.73 14.63
C GLN A 478 17.49 -5.52 13.33
N ASN A 479 16.99 -5.06 12.17
CA ASN A 479 17.32 -5.61 10.85
C ASN A 479 18.75 -5.25 10.42
N ARG A 480 19.75 -5.80 11.11
CA ARG A 480 21.19 -5.50 10.92
C ARG A 480 21.80 -6.11 9.65
N THR A 481 21.09 -6.99 8.96
CA THR A 481 21.53 -7.69 7.74
C THR A 481 21.06 -7.05 6.44
N GLU A 482 20.20 -6.02 6.51
CA GLU A 482 19.44 -5.46 5.38
C GLU A 482 19.79 -3.99 5.09
N GLU A 483 20.02 -3.63 3.82
CA GLU A 483 20.24 -2.25 3.37
C GLU A 483 18.89 -1.54 3.15
N TRP A 484 18.20 -1.11 4.21
CA TRP A 484 16.97 -0.33 4.06
C TRP A 484 17.24 1.16 3.75
N LEU A 485 16.25 1.84 3.17
CA LEU A 485 16.23 3.29 2.91
C LEU A 485 15.03 3.96 3.61
N LEU A 486 15.29 4.96 4.45
CA LEU A 486 14.27 5.81 5.07
C LEU A 486 14.31 7.21 4.44
N VAL A 487 13.20 7.67 3.87
CA VAL A 487 13.09 8.98 3.21
C VAL A 487 12.24 9.91 4.06
N PHE A 488 12.77 11.08 4.44
CA PHE A 488 11.99 12.19 5.02
C PHE A 488 11.81 13.26 3.95
N ASP A 489 10.63 13.30 3.33
CA ASP A 489 10.27 14.24 2.27
C ASP A 489 9.62 15.51 2.85
N ASN A 490 9.88 16.68 2.27
CA ASN A 490 9.35 17.98 2.72
C ASN A 490 9.76 18.38 4.15
N ASN A 491 10.95 17.97 4.59
CA ASN A 491 11.48 18.29 5.92
C ASN A 491 11.99 19.72 6.00
N ASP A 492 11.09 20.70 6.10
CA ASP A 492 11.43 22.12 6.03
C ASP A 492 11.55 22.81 7.39
N THR A 493 10.73 22.40 8.36
CA THR A 493 10.57 23.13 9.63
C THR A 493 10.72 22.25 10.87
N ILE A 494 10.53 20.94 10.73
CA ILE A 494 10.50 20.01 11.87
C ILE A 494 11.86 19.36 12.08
N ASP A 495 12.31 19.36 13.33
CA ASP A 495 13.44 18.54 13.73
C ASP A 495 13.02 17.06 13.77
N VAL A 496 13.59 16.28 12.85
CA VAL A 496 13.25 14.86 12.73
C VAL A 496 14.15 13.92 13.54
N SER A 497 15.06 14.47 14.35
CA SER A 497 16.05 13.68 15.10
C SER A 497 15.40 12.61 16.00
N ASN A 498 14.24 12.91 16.58
CA ASN A 498 13.49 11.98 17.43
C ASN A 498 12.83 10.82 16.67
N TYR A 499 12.74 10.90 15.34
CA TYR A 499 12.15 9.88 14.47
C TYR A 499 13.19 8.99 13.79
N LEU A 500 14.49 9.26 13.98
CA LEU A 500 15.57 8.44 13.43
C LEU A 500 15.68 7.13 14.22
N PRO A 501 15.91 5.97 13.57
CA PRO A 501 16.06 4.70 14.27
C PRO A 501 17.30 4.69 15.19
N PRO A 502 17.28 4.04 16.35
CA PRO A 502 18.48 3.87 17.17
C PRO A 502 19.55 3.05 16.44
N GLY A 503 20.82 3.19 16.81
CA GLY A 503 21.94 2.46 16.19
C GLY A 503 22.60 3.17 15.00
N ASN A 504 23.49 2.46 14.30
CA ASN A 504 24.37 3.02 13.26
C ASN A 504 24.31 2.24 11.93
N THR A 505 23.14 1.73 11.56
CA THR A 505 22.89 1.00 10.30
C THR A 505 21.84 1.72 9.45
N GLY A 506 21.78 1.35 8.16
CA GLY A 506 20.78 1.82 7.19
C GLY A 506 21.12 3.12 6.45
N ASN A 507 20.20 3.53 5.59
CA ASN A 507 20.34 4.71 4.72
C ASN A 507 19.19 5.69 4.97
N ILE A 508 19.49 6.98 5.08
CA ILE A 508 18.47 8.02 5.29
C ILE A 508 18.64 9.15 4.29
N LEU A 509 17.56 9.48 3.59
CA LEU A 509 17.47 10.57 2.63
C LEU A 509 16.52 11.66 3.14
N PHE A 510 16.95 12.91 3.11
CA PHE A 510 16.13 14.08 3.45
C PHE A 510 15.92 14.95 2.21
N THR A 511 14.68 15.40 1.99
CA THR A 511 14.39 16.49 1.06
C THR A 511 13.96 17.73 1.86
N SER A 512 14.56 18.89 1.56
CA SER A 512 14.29 20.12 2.32
C SER A 512 14.48 21.39 1.49
N ARG A 513 13.83 22.49 1.86
CA ARG A 513 14.18 23.84 1.38
C ARG A 513 15.42 24.41 2.07
N ARG A 514 15.81 23.85 3.21
CA ARG A 514 16.85 24.38 4.08
C ARG A 514 18.04 23.44 4.14
N LYS A 515 19.24 24.02 4.06
CA LYS A 515 20.48 23.28 4.28
C LYS A 515 20.74 23.04 5.78
N ASP A 516 20.29 23.96 6.62
CA ASP A 516 20.66 24.17 8.01
C ASP A 516 19.67 23.57 9.03
N MET A 517 18.96 22.51 8.65
CA MET A 517 18.01 21.81 9.53
C MET A 517 18.67 20.69 10.34
N SER A 518 18.13 20.39 11.52
CA SER A 518 18.47 19.17 12.27
C SER A 518 17.92 17.93 11.56
N PRO A 519 18.67 16.80 11.51
CA PRO A 519 20.05 16.64 11.98
C PRO A 519 21.05 17.43 11.12
N ILE A 520 22.06 18.04 11.74
CA ILE A 520 23.14 18.76 11.03
C ILE A 520 24.00 17.72 10.29
N LEU A 521 24.19 17.92 8.99
CA LEU A 521 24.94 17.01 8.12
C LEU A 521 26.20 17.67 7.57
N ASP A 522 27.23 16.86 7.31
CA ASP A 522 28.48 17.30 6.73
C ASP A 522 28.32 17.77 5.27
N ALA A 523 29.26 18.56 4.77
CA ALA A 523 29.20 19.11 3.41
C ALA A 523 29.08 18.01 2.32
N ASN A 524 29.73 16.85 2.50
CA ASN A 524 29.67 15.70 1.61
C ASN A 524 28.36 14.88 1.72
N GLN A 525 27.53 15.18 2.72
CA GLN A 525 26.21 14.60 2.98
C GLN A 525 25.09 15.55 2.56
N THR A 526 25.42 16.67 1.91
CA THR A 526 24.43 17.62 1.39
C THR A 526 24.65 17.86 -0.10
N ILE A 527 23.58 17.78 -0.88
CA ILE A 527 23.60 18.07 -2.31
C ILE A 527 22.63 19.24 -2.58
N PRO A 528 23.13 20.39 -3.05
CA PRO A 528 22.25 21.45 -3.52
C PRO A 528 21.57 21.01 -4.82
N VAL A 529 20.27 21.21 -4.90
CA VAL A 529 19.45 21.04 -6.09
C VAL A 529 19.10 22.43 -6.59
N ASP A 530 19.79 22.84 -7.65
CA ASP A 530 19.54 24.12 -8.32
C ASP A 530 18.40 24.00 -9.34
N ILE A 531 18.12 25.06 -10.10
CA ILE A 531 17.25 25.04 -11.29
C ILE A 531 17.76 24.04 -12.36
N MET A 532 16.94 23.73 -13.37
CA MET A 532 17.32 22.78 -14.43
C MET A 532 18.28 23.41 -15.45
N ASP A 533 19.17 22.59 -16.01
CA ASP A 533 19.95 22.98 -17.19
C ASP A 533 19.03 23.30 -18.37
N ALA A 534 19.42 24.27 -19.19
CA ALA A 534 18.57 24.80 -20.25
C ALA A 534 18.10 23.72 -21.26
N GLU A 535 18.99 22.81 -21.66
CA GLU A 535 18.67 21.73 -22.60
C GLU A 535 17.67 20.72 -22.01
N ASP A 536 17.89 20.29 -20.77
CA ASP A 536 17.00 19.38 -20.05
C ASP A 536 15.62 20.02 -19.81
N ALA A 537 15.61 21.32 -19.53
CA ALA A 537 14.41 22.09 -19.27
C ALA A 537 13.56 22.28 -20.55
N VAL A 538 14.19 22.54 -21.70
CA VAL A 538 13.52 22.53 -23.02
C VAL A 538 13.01 21.13 -23.36
N THR A 539 13.81 20.10 -23.11
CA THR A 539 13.40 18.71 -23.33
C THR A 539 12.18 18.34 -22.49
N LEU A 540 12.14 18.74 -21.22
CA LEU A 540 10.98 18.56 -20.35
C LEU A 540 9.75 19.27 -20.92
N PHE A 541 9.90 20.54 -21.34
CA PHE A 541 8.82 21.32 -21.92
C PHE A 541 8.22 20.65 -23.17
N LEU A 542 9.06 20.23 -24.11
CA LEU A 542 8.64 19.56 -25.34
C LEU A 542 7.96 18.21 -25.08
N ARG A 543 8.38 17.50 -24.03
CA ARG A 543 7.74 16.26 -23.58
C ARG A 543 6.36 16.53 -23.00
N ALA A 544 6.26 17.51 -22.11
CA ALA A 544 5.00 17.95 -21.50
C ALA A 544 4.00 18.47 -22.54
N SER A 545 4.48 19.15 -23.58
CA SER A 545 3.65 19.64 -24.68
C SER A 545 3.33 18.57 -25.75
N GLN A 546 3.85 17.34 -25.62
CA GLN A 546 3.78 16.27 -26.62
C GLN A 546 4.29 16.64 -28.02
N ARG A 547 5.32 17.48 -28.12
CA ARG A 547 5.91 17.94 -29.40
C ARG A 547 7.33 17.43 -29.66
N GLN A 548 7.65 16.24 -29.16
CA GLN A 548 8.98 15.63 -29.21
C GLN A 548 9.51 15.35 -30.64
N GLN A 549 8.62 15.29 -31.64
CA GLN A 549 8.96 15.03 -33.05
C GLN A 549 8.94 16.28 -33.94
N ALA A 550 8.78 17.49 -33.37
CA ALA A 550 8.87 18.71 -34.16
C ALA A 550 10.27 18.77 -34.79
N LYS A 551 10.33 18.79 -36.13
CA LYS A 551 11.58 18.92 -36.89
C LYS A 551 12.32 20.17 -36.41
N SER A 552 13.65 20.13 -36.39
CA SER A 552 14.55 21.24 -36.04
C SER A 552 14.54 22.38 -37.09
N GLU A 553 13.39 22.64 -37.69
CA GLU A 553 13.12 23.74 -38.61
C GLU A 553 11.93 24.50 -38.01
N ASP A 554 12.11 25.81 -37.74
CA ASP A 554 11.14 26.82 -37.24
C ASP A 554 11.06 27.21 -35.74
N ASP A 555 10.57 28.45 -35.55
CA ASP A 555 10.24 29.27 -34.38
C ASP A 555 9.94 28.56 -33.02
N ASP A 556 9.47 27.31 -33.01
CA ASP A 556 9.12 26.56 -31.79
C ASP A 556 10.33 26.26 -30.90
N GLU A 557 11.53 25.99 -31.43
CA GLU A 557 12.73 25.81 -30.59
C GLU A 557 13.10 27.12 -29.87
N LYS A 558 13.05 28.23 -30.61
CA LYS A 558 13.34 29.59 -30.11
C LYS A 558 12.35 30.02 -29.02
N TYR A 559 11.04 29.86 -29.26
CA TYR A 559 10.03 30.22 -28.27
C TYR A 559 10.03 29.23 -27.10
N GLY A 560 10.31 27.94 -27.32
CA GLY A 560 10.49 26.96 -26.25
C GLY A 560 11.61 27.33 -25.27
N GLN A 561 12.77 27.74 -25.79
CA GLN A 561 13.88 28.26 -24.99
C GLN A 561 13.48 29.52 -24.20
N ALA A 562 12.78 30.47 -24.85
CA ALA A 562 12.34 31.70 -24.21
C ALA A 562 11.31 31.46 -23.10
N ILE A 563 10.37 30.53 -23.29
CA ILE A 563 9.40 30.12 -22.27
C ILE A 563 10.13 29.55 -21.06
N VAL A 564 11.01 28.57 -21.27
CA VAL A 564 11.73 27.90 -20.20
C VAL A 564 12.60 28.89 -19.40
N HIS A 565 13.22 29.86 -20.09
CA HIS A 565 13.95 30.96 -19.45
C HIS A 565 13.03 31.85 -18.58
N GLU A 566 11.87 32.27 -19.10
CA GLU A 566 10.89 33.06 -18.35
C GLU A 566 10.34 32.33 -17.11
N LEU A 567 10.20 31.01 -17.22
CA LEU A 567 9.79 30.13 -16.12
C LEU A 567 10.89 29.90 -15.08
N GLY A 568 12.07 30.49 -15.27
CA GLY A 568 13.21 30.38 -14.35
C GLY A 568 13.77 28.96 -14.27
N TYR A 569 13.60 28.16 -15.33
CA TYR A 569 14.09 26.78 -15.40
C TYR A 569 13.58 25.87 -14.26
N LEU A 570 12.40 26.18 -13.69
CA LEU A 570 11.77 25.41 -12.63
C LEU A 570 10.96 24.24 -13.21
N PRO A 571 11.30 22.97 -12.94
CA PRO A 571 10.63 21.81 -13.53
C PRO A 571 9.11 21.80 -13.32
N LEU A 572 8.65 22.20 -12.12
CA LEU A 572 7.22 22.28 -11.83
C LEU A 572 6.51 23.29 -12.75
N ALA A 573 7.08 24.48 -12.96
CA ALA A 573 6.49 25.49 -13.84
C ALA A 573 6.51 25.03 -15.31
N ILE A 574 7.59 24.36 -15.72
CA ILE A 574 7.76 23.85 -17.09
C ILE A 574 6.76 22.74 -17.42
N ASP A 575 6.58 21.77 -16.52
CA ASP A 575 5.61 20.67 -16.66
C ASP A 575 4.19 21.20 -16.81
N GLN A 576 3.83 22.21 -16.02
CA GLN A 576 2.54 22.90 -16.08
C GLN A 576 2.36 23.68 -17.38
N ALA A 577 3.38 24.43 -17.79
CA ALA A 577 3.36 25.18 -19.04
C ALA A 577 3.20 24.27 -20.26
N GLY A 578 3.96 23.18 -20.33
CA GLY A 578 3.84 22.23 -21.43
C GLY A 578 2.47 21.52 -21.46
N SER A 579 1.97 21.12 -20.29
CA SER A 579 0.62 20.53 -20.15
C SER A 579 -0.46 21.52 -20.63
N PHE A 580 -0.36 22.79 -20.23
CA PHE A 580 -1.26 23.86 -20.68
C PHE A 580 -1.23 24.00 -22.20
N VAL A 581 -0.03 24.09 -22.80
CA VAL A 581 0.15 24.25 -24.24
C VAL A 581 -0.47 23.10 -25.01
N TYR A 582 -0.28 21.87 -24.52
CA TYR A 582 -0.89 20.68 -25.11
C TYR A 582 -2.43 20.74 -25.06
N ILE A 583 -3.01 21.05 -23.89
CA ILE A 583 -4.47 21.05 -23.70
C ILE A 583 -5.17 22.18 -24.45
N GLN A 584 -4.55 23.36 -24.49
CA GLN A 584 -5.09 24.54 -25.17
C GLN A 584 -4.80 24.54 -26.67
N GLU A 585 -4.00 23.59 -27.15
CA GLU A 585 -3.57 23.49 -28.55
C GLU A 585 -2.97 24.83 -29.07
N CYS A 586 -2.32 25.61 -28.20
CA CYS A 586 -1.81 26.94 -28.54
C CYS A 586 -0.36 26.89 -29.05
N SER A 587 0.08 27.95 -29.76
CA SER A 587 1.47 28.07 -30.18
C SER A 587 2.38 28.45 -28.99
N PHE A 588 3.66 28.11 -29.06
CA PHE A 588 4.61 28.50 -28.02
C PHE A 588 4.72 30.03 -27.92
N LYS A 589 4.68 30.74 -29.06
CA LYS A 589 4.67 32.20 -29.12
C LYS A 589 3.49 32.82 -28.37
N ASP A 590 2.29 32.28 -28.58
CA ASP A 590 1.08 32.78 -27.92
C ASP A 590 1.12 32.51 -26.43
N TYR A 591 1.58 31.31 -26.03
CA TYR A 591 1.78 30.98 -24.61
C TYR A 591 2.73 31.96 -23.93
N LEU A 592 3.91 32.19 -24.52
CA LEU A 592 4.92 33.09 -23.98
C LEU A 592 4.35 34.51 -23.80
N SER A 593 3.65 35.01 -24.82
CA SER A 593 3.05 36.35 -24.79
C SER A 593 1.98 36.48 -23.70
N ASN A 594 1.12 35.47 -23.57
CA ASN A 594 0.08 35.43 -22.54
C ASN A 594 0.68 35.30 -21.13
N PHE A 595 1.71 34.47 -20.97
CA PHE A 595 2.43 34.30 -19.70
C PHE A 595 3.10 35.60 -19.25
N GLN A 596 3.83 36.28 -20.14
CA GLN A 596 4.49 37.56 -19.82
C GLN A 596 3.47 38.63 -19.42
N LYS A 597 2.35 38.73 -20.14
CA LYS A 597 1.26 39.63 -19.78
C LYS A 597 0.69 39.31 -18.40
N ARG A 598 0.33 38.03 -18.17
CA ARG A 598 -0.28 37.60 -16.91
C ARG A 598 0.66 37.76 -15.73
N ARG A 599 1.94 37.42 -15.88
CA ARG A 599 2.98 37.63 -14.87
C ARG A 599 3.10 39.10 -14.48
N LYS A 600 3.04 40.01 -15.45
CA LYS A 600 3.04 41.46 -15.20
C LYS A 600 1.80 41.91 -14.43
N ASP A 601 0.62 41.39 -14.78
CA ASP A 601 -0.63 41.68 -14.08
C ASP A 601 -0.59 41.19 -12.62
N ILE A 602 -0.09 39.97 -12.38
CA ILE A 602 0.04 39.40 -11.03
C ILE A 602 1.03 40.20 -10.16
N LEU A 603 2.19 40.58 -10.71
CA LEU A 603 3.17 41.43 -10.01
C LEU A 603 2.64 42.85 -9.74
N GLY A 604 1.64 43.30 -10.51
CA GLY A 604 0.99 44.60 -10.35
C GLY A 604 -0.14 44.63 -9.32
N ASP A 605 -0.62 43.48 -8.85
CA ASP A 605 -1.64 43.35 -7.78
C ASP A 605 -1.16 42.47 -6.60
N PRO A 606 -0.09 42.87 -5.87
CA PRO A 606 0.44 42.12 -4.73
C PRO A 606 -0.55 41.75 -3.62
N PRO A 607 -1.57 42.57 -3.27
CA PRO A 607 -2.51 42.27 -2.18
C PRO A 607 -3.33 40.99 -2.38
N LEU A 608 -3.52 40.53 -3.62
CA LEU A 608 -4.27 39.30 -3.93
C LEU A 608 -3.46 38.01 -3.70
N TYR A 609 -2.14 38.07 -3.55
CA TYR A 609 -1.28 36.89 -3.40
C TYR A 609 -0.32 37.05 -2.21
N PRO A 610 -0.82 37.04 -0.97
CA PRO A 610 0.04 37.16 0.20
C PRO A 610 0.96 35.93 0.36
N GLY A 611 2.19 36.11 0.86
CA GLY A 611 3.06 35.01 1.32
C GLY A 611 3.88 34.30 0.23
N VAL A 612 3.65 32.99 0.02
CA VAL A 612 4.51 32.05 -0.75
C VAL A 612 4.74 32.47 -2.22
N PHE A 613 3.89 33.37 -2.72
CA PHE A 613 4.00 34.00 -4.04
C PHE A 613 5.35 34.68 -4.27
N GLU A 614 5.90 35.41 -3.28
CA GLU A 614 7.15 36.18 -3.42
C GLU A 614 8.33 35.30 -3.85
N HIS A 615 8.31 34.02 -3.46
CA HIS A 615 9.38 33.07 -3.74
C HIS A 615 9.18 32.26 -5.04
N ASN A 616 7.98 32.26 -5.63
CA ASN A 616 7.66 31.43 -6.82
C ASN A 616 6.70 32.09 -7.83
N PRO A 617 6.94 33.35 -8.27
CA PRO A 617 6.00 34.08 -9.11
C PRO A 617 5.78 33.43 -10.48
N ALA A 618 6.81 32.77 -11.05
CA ALA A 618 6.69 32.06 -12.31
C ALA A 618 5.74 30.85 -12.22
N VAL A 619 5.84 30.08 -11.13
CA VAL A 619 4.97 28.90 -10.88
C VAL A 619 3.51 29.35 -10.71
N TYR A 620 3.25 30.36 -9.88
CA TYR A 620 1.90 30.92 -9.71
C TYR A 620 1.34 31.48 -11.03
N GLY A 621 2.19 32.12 -11.85
CA GLY A 621 1.80 32.57 -13.19
C GLY A 621 1.31 31.45 -14.10
N THR A 622 1.95 30.27 -14.07
CA THR A 622 1.49 29.11 -14.85
C THR A 622 0.15 28.56 -14.35
N PHE A 623 -0.06 28.51 -13.03
CA PHE A 623 -1.32 28.07 -12.45
C PHE A 623 -2.46 29.05 -12.77
N GLU A 624 -2.20 30.36 -12.72
CA GLU A 624 -3.18 31.38 -13.10
C GLU A 624 -3.62 31.25 -14.56
N LEU A 625 -2.69 31.00 -15.49
CA LEU A 625 -3.07 30.73 -16.88
C LEU A 625 -3.99 29.51 -17.01
N SER A 626 -3.63 28.40 -16.36
CA SER A 626 -4.46 27.18 -16.35
C SER A 626 -5.85 27.44 -15.77
N TYR A 627 -5.94 28.20 -14.68
CA TYR A 627 -7.22 28.59 -14.10
C TYR A 627 -8.05 29.49 -15.02
N ASP A 628 -7.43 30.51 -15.61
CA ASP A 628 -8.12 31.42 -16.54
C ASP A 628 -8.66 30.65 -17.74
N ALA A 629 -7.90 29.68 -18.26
CA ALA A 629 -8.36 28.77 -19.30
C ALA A 629 -9.53 27.89 -18.86
N LEU A 630 -9.49 27.30 -17.66
CA LEU A 630 -10.60 26.53 -17.09
C LEU A 630 -11.85 27.41 -16.90
N LYS A 631 -11.68 28.63 -16.40
CA LYS A 631 -12.76 29.59 -16.18
C LYS A 631 -13.40 30.02 -17.50
N MET A 632 -12.61 30.34 -18.52
CA MET A 632 -13.11 30.64 -19.86
C MET A 632 -13.84 29.43 -20.46
N LEU A 633 -13.29 28.23 -20.30
CA LEU A 633 -13.90 26.99 -20.81
C LEU A 633 -15.21 26.68 -20.09
N SER A 634 -15.33 26.96 -18.79
CA SER A 634 -16.55 26.75 -18.02
C SER A 634 -17.74 27.61 -18.49
N GLY A 635 -17.48 28.73 -19.16
CA GLY A 635 -18.51 29.57 -19.78
C GLY A 635 -19.07 29.00 -21.09
N ARG A 636 -18.44 27.95 -21.67
CA ARG A 636 -18.89 27.33 -22.92
C ARG A 636 -19.93 26.24 -22.64
N LYS A 637 -20.94 26.13 -23.50
CA LYS A 637 -21.94 25.05 -23.42
C LYS A 637 -21.33 23.70 -23.83
N GLY A 638 -21.79 22.62 -23.19
CA GLY A 638 -21.42 21.25 -23.52
C GLY A 638 -20.51 20.58 -22.49
N ARG A 639 -20.19 19.29 -22.72
CA ARG A 639 -19.51 18.43 -21.74
C ARG A 639 -18.15 18.97 -21.27
N LYS A 640 -17.33 19.50 -22.19
CA LYS A 640 -16.02 20.08 -21.84
C LYS A 640 -16.14 21.32 -20.94
N GLY A 641 -17.16 22.15 -21.14
CA GLY A 641 -17.41 23.31 -20.28
C GLY A 641 -17.90 22.89 -18.89
N GLN A 642 -18.78 21.90 -18.82
CA GLN A 642 -19.22 21.33 -17.54
C GLN A 642 -18.08 20.68 -16.77
N ALA A 643 -17.22 19.91 -17.45
CA ALA A 643 -16.03 19.32 -16.86
C ALA A 643 -15.07 20.38 -16.29
N ALA A 644 -14.86 21.50 -17.01
CA ALA A 644 -14.05 22.61 -16.53
C ALA A 644 -14.68 23.30 -15.30
N LEU A 645 -16.00 23.48 -15.27
CA LEU A 645 -16.69 24.01 -14.10
C LEU A 645 -16.55 23.08 -12.89
N ASN A 646 -16.68 21.77 -13.09
CA ASN A 646 -16.48 20.77 -12.04
C ASN A 646 -15.03 20.73 -11.54
N ALA A 647 -14.05 20.93 -12.44
CA ALA A 647 -12.64 21.06 -12.06
C ALA A 647 -12.41 22.24 -11.09
N LEU A 648 -13.01 23.40 -11.38
CA LEU A 648 -12.95 24.58 -10.51
C LEU A 648 -13.61 24.32 -9.15
N ARG A 649 -14.75 23.61 -9.11
CA ARG A 649 -15.42 23.23 -7.86
C ARG A 649 -14.53 22.35 -6.99
N ILE A 650 -13.89 21.34 -7.58
CA ILE A 650 -13.01 20.42 -6.85
C ILE A 650 -11.77 21.16 -6.33
N LEU A 651 -11.12 21.97 -7.19
CA LEU A 651 -9.95 22.76 -6.81
C LEU A 651 -10.24 23.66 -5.60
N ASN A 652 -11.40 24.31 -5.60
CA ASN A 652 -11.82 25.22 -4.54
C ASN A 652 -12.15 24.52 -3.22
N ILE A 653 -12.47 23.22 -3.22
CA ILE A 653 -12.78 22.46 -1.99
C ILE A 653 -11.56 21.71 -1.47
N PHE A 654 -10.82 21.03 -2.34
CA PHE A 654 -9.69 20.18 -1.96
C PHE A 654 -8.54 20.99 -1.36
N CYS A 655 -8.44 22.27 -1.70
CA CYS A 655 -7.47 23.15 -1.06
C CYS A 655 -7.72 23.36 0.45
N PHE A 656 -8.87 23.01 1.02
CA PHE A 656 -9.10 23.12 2.47
C PHE A 656 -8.84 21.82 3.24
N TYR A 657 -8.59 20.72 2.53
CA TYR A 657 -8.23 19.43 3.10
C TYR A 657 -6.70 19.28 3.22
N GLN A 658 -6.21 18.27 3.94
CA GLN A 658 -4.82 17.83 3.80
C GLN A 658 -4.52 17.53 2.31
N ASN A 659 -3.32 17.91 1.84
CA ASN A 659 -2.95 17.89 0.42
C ASN A 659 -2.70 16.48 -0.17
N GLU A 660 -2.83 15.43 0.63
CA GLU A 660 -2.63 14.02 0.27
C GLU A 660 -3.77 13.18 0.84
N ASN A 661 -3.97 11.99 0.27
CA ASN A 661 -4.99 11.03 0.69
C ASN A 661 -6.45 11.52 0.64
N ILE A 662 -6.75 12.50 -0.22
CA ILE A 662 -8.12 13.01 -0.38
C ILE A 662 -8.96 11.95 -1.11
N THR A 663 -9.87 11.28 -0.40
CA THR A 663 -10.64 10.16 -0.94
C THR A 663 -12.00 10.55 -1.53
N THR A 664 -12.42 9.87 -2.60
CA THR A 664 -13.78 9.99 -3.18
C THR A 664 -14.88 9.65 -2.18
N TYR A 665 -14.60 8.81 -1.17
CA TYR A 665 -15.56 8.42 -0.14
C TYR A 665 -16.09 9.62 0.66
N ILE A 666 -15.32 10.72 0.77
CA ILE A 666 -15.80 11.95 1.41
C ILE A 666 -17.05 12.46 0.69
N LEU A 667 -17.00 12.57 -0.64
CA LEU A 667 -18.13 13.09 -1.43
C LEU A 667 -19.28 12.09 -1.50
N SER A 668 -18.99 10.81 -1.73
CA SER A 668 -20.03 9.79 -1.87
C SER A 668 -20.87 9.63 -0.60
N ARG A 669 -20.21 9.67 0.56
CA ARG A 669 -20.88 9.58 1.87
C ARG A 669 -21.61 10.86 2.23
N ALA A 670 -21.06 12.03 1.88
CA ALA A 670 -21.75 13.30 2.07
C ALA A 670 -23.04 13.37 1.23
N ALA A 671 -22.95 13.02 -0.06
CA ALA A 671 -24.07 13.04 -1.00
C ALA A 671 -25.23 12.13 -0.57
N THR A 672 -24.92 10.95 -0.04
CA THR A 672 -25.92 9.97 0.40
C THR A 672 -26.44 10.24 1.82
N ASN A 673 -25.91 11.25 2.52
CA ASN A 673 -26.36 11.60 3.86
C ASN A 673 -27.61 12.48 3.83
N LYS A 674 -28.76 11.87 4.18
CA LYS A 674 -30.07 12.54 4.22
C LYS A 674 -30.19 13.72 5.20
N GLN A 675 -29.24 13.88 6.12
CA GLN A 675 -29.22 14.99 7.08
C GLN A 675 -28.44 16.21 6.56
N MET A 676 -27.78 16.11 5.42
CA MET A 676 -27.01 17.20 4.86
C MET A 676 -27.94 18.29 4.32
N GLU A 677 -27.86 19.48 4.91
CA GLU A 677 -28.51 20.67 4.37
C GLU A 677 -27.63 21.26 3.25
N THR A 678 -28.17 21.31 2.04
CA THR A 678 -27.43 21.76 0.85
C THR A 678 -27.41 23.29 0.69
N THR A 679 -28.14 24.04 1.51
CA THR A 679 -28.26 25.51 1.46
C THR A 679 -26.91 26.23 1.56
N PHE A 680 -25.98 25.72 2.36
CA PHE A 680 -24.65 26.30 2.56
C PHE A 680 -23.70 26.05 1.38
N ILE A 681 -24.05 25.10 0.51
CA ILE A 681 -23.20 24.69 -0.61
C ILE A 681 -23.88 24.83 -1.97
N SER A 682 -25.15 25.24 -2.01
CA SER A 682 -25.89 25.50 -3.24
C SER A 682 -25.39 26.75 -3.95
N GLY A 683 -24.85 27.72 -3.19
CA GLY A 683 -24.41 29.02 -3.68
C GLY A 683 -25.53 29.80 -4.36
N GLU A 684 -25.18 30.96 -4.93
CA GLU A 684 -26.08 31.75 -5.78
C GLU A 684 -25.99 31.29 -7.24
N GLU A 685 -26.99 31.63 -8.05
CA GLU A 685 -27.02 31.30 -9.48
C GLU A 685 -25.80 31.89 -10.20
N GLY A 686 -25.00 31.03 -10.85
CA GLY A 686 -23.74 31.41 -11.50
C GLY A 686 -22.49 31.34 -10.61
N SER A 687 -22.61 30.96 -9.34
CA SER A 687 -21.46 30.73 -8.44
C SER A 687 -20.74 29.39 -8.71
N ILE A 688 -19.46 29.29 -8.32
CA ILE A 688 -18.68 28.04 -8.37
C ILE A 688 -19.02 27.17 -7.14
N ALA A 689 -20.30 26.86 -6.96
CA ALA A 689 -20.82 26.08 -5.86
C ALA A 689 -20.54 24.58 -6.05
N PRO A 690 -20.12 23.83 -5.01
CA PRO A 690 -19.75 22.43 -5.16
C PRO A 690 -20.94 21.47 -5.18
N LEU A 691 -22.18 21.93 -4.94
CA LEU A 691 -23.36 21.06 -4.84
C LEU A 691 -23.50 20.02 -5.97
N PRO A 692 -23.25 20.34 -7.26
CA PRO A 692 -23.37 19.32 -8.33
C PRO A 692 -22.32 18.20 -8.26
N LEU A 693 -21.29 18.32 -7.42
CA LEU A 693 -20.38 17.19 -7.14
C LEU A 693 -21.03 16.12 -6.25
N LEU A 694 -22.20 16.41 -5.66
CA LEU A 694 -22.96 15.54 -4.76
C LEU A 694 -24.28 15.06 -5.37
N ASP A 695 -24.44 15.18 -6.69
CA ASP A 695 -25.66 14.75 -7.37
C ASP A 695 -25.92 13.25 -7.13
N LEU A 696 -27.20 12.89 -7.08
CA LEU A 696 -27.65 11.52 -6.93
C LEU A 696 -28.26 11.02 -8.25
N THR A 697 -28.09 9.74 -8.55
CA THR A 697 -28.81 9.04 -9.61
C THR A 697 -30.30 8.94 -9.27
N GLU A 698 -31.13 8.57 -10.25
CA GLU A 698 -32.57 8.30 -10.03
C GLU A 698 -32.80 7.22 -8.95
N GLU A 699 -31.85 6.31 -8.76
CA GLU A 699 -31.87 5.24 -7.75
C GLU A 699 -31.43 5.71 -6.34
N GLY A 700 -30.97 6.97 -6.21
CA GLY A 700 -30.52 7.54 -4.95
C GLY A 700 -29.07 7.21 -4.58
N HIS A 701 -28.27 6.70 -5.52
CA HIS A 701 -26.83 6.50 -5.36
C HIS A 701 -26.05 7.74 -5.78
N TRP A 702 -24.84 7.95 -5.25
CA TRP A 702 -24.00 9.08 -5.65
C TRP A 702 -23.58 8.98 -7.12
N ASP A 703 -23.87 10.03 -7.90
CA ASP A 703 -23.41 10.16 -9.28
C ASP A 703 -22.01 10.78 -9.33
N SER A 704 -21.02 9.92 -9.53
CA SER A 704 -19.61 10.32 -9.63
C SER A 704 -19.25 11.02 -10.95
N THR A 705 -20.17 11.15 -11.92
CA THR A 705 -19.88 11.68 -13.26
C THR A 705 -19.28 13.09 -13.21
N ASN A 706 -19.91 14.00 -12.47
CA ASN A 706 -19.44 15.38 -12.36
C ASN A 706 -18.05 15.45 -11.71
N PHE A 707 -17.83 14.64 -10.68
CA PHE A 707 -16.55 14.54 -9.99
C PHE A 707 -15.45 13.99 -10.91
N ASN A 708 -15.71 12.87 -11.59
CA ASN A 708 -14.75 12.20 -12.47
C ASN A 708 -14.36 13.08 -13.68
N ASP A 709 -15.33 13.73 -14.32
CA ASP A 709 -15.05 14.67 -15.42
C ASP A 709 -14.19 15.86 -14.93
N GLY A 710 -14.44 16.36 -13.72
CA GLY A 710 -13.65 17.43 -13.10
C GLY A 710 -12.22 16.99 -12.72
N ILE A 711 -12.06 15.82 -12.10
CA ILE A 711 -10.75 15.23 -11.79
C ILE A 711 -9.94 14.98 -13.05
N ALA A 712 -10.55 14.42 -14.10
CA ALA A 712 -9.87 14.19 -15.37
C ALA A 712 -9.32 15.49 -15.97
N MET A 713 -10.07 16.58 -15.85
CA MET A 713 -9.64 17.90 -16.30
C MET A 713 -8.52 18.46 -15.41
N LEU A 714 -8.62 18.40 -14.07
CA LEU A 714 -7.52 18.86 -13.20
C LEU A 714 -6.23 18.07 -13.43
N ARG A 715 -6.35 16.77 -13.71
CA ARG A 715 -5.22 15.89 -14.03
C ARG A 715 -4.57 16.23 -15.36
N SER A 716 -5.35 16.60 -16.38
CA SER A 716 -4.77 16.97 -17.68
C SER A 716 -3.89 18.21 -17.55
N TYR A 717 -4.30 19.20 -16.74
CA TYR A 717 -3.49 20.38 -16.40
C TYR A 717 -2.41 20.11 -15.33
N SER A 718 -2.22 18.87 -14.89
CA SER A 718 -1.25 18.50 -13.85
C SER A 718 -1.47 19.20 -12.49
N LEU A 719 -2.69 19.66 -12.18
CA LEU A 719 -3.04 20.34 -10.92
C LEU A 719 -3.32 19.36 -9.77
N ILE A 720 -3.73 18.13 -10.10
CA ILE A 720 -3.97 17.04 -9.13
C ILE A 720 -3.38 15.74 -9.65
N LYS A 721 -3.00 14.83 -8.74
CA LYS A 721 -2.46 13.50 -9.05
C LYS A 721 -3.29 12.40 -8.40
N ASN A 722 -3.35 11.24 -9.05
CA ASN A 722 -3.96 10.04 -8.48
C ASN A 722 -2.97 9.35 -7.54
N SER A 723 -3.47 8.80 -6.44
CA SER A 723 -2.73 7.83 -5.64
C SER A 723 -2.63 6.52 -6.41
N LEU A 724 -1.51 5.80 -6.26
CA LEU A 724 -1.24 4.54 -6.97
C LEU A 724 -1.83 3.31 -6.25
N LEU A 725 -2.12 3.43 -4.95
CA LEU A 725 -2.67 2.35 -4.12
C LEU A 725 -4.18 2.19 -4.24
N TYR A 726 -4.87 3.32 -4.38
CA TYR A 726 -6.31 3.38 -4.37
C TYR A 726 -6.73 4.30 -5.52
N ASP A 727 -7.43 3.73 -6.52
CA ASP A 727 -7.96 4.49 -7.67
C ASP A 727 -8.88 5.65 -7.25
N GLU A 728 -9.26 5.69 -5.98
CA GLU A 728 -10.21 6.60 -5.34
C GLU A 728 -9.57 7.59 -4.36
N SER A 729 -8.24 7.81 -4.42
CA SER A 729 -7.51 8.74 -3.56
C SER A 729 -6.63 9.69 -4.36
N TYR A 730 -6.61 10.98 -3.98
CA TYR A 730 -5.93 12.04 -4.73
C TYR A 730 -4.96 12.87 -3.87
N SER A 731 -4.01 13.51 -4.54
CA SER A 731 -3.06 14.45 -3.94
C SER A 731 -2.91 15.72 -4.76
N MET A 732 -2.70 16.84 -4.07
CA MET A 732 -2.36 18.14 -4.62
C MET A 732 -0.94 18.53 -4.20
N HIS A 733 -0.16 19.07 -5.13
CA HIS A 733 1.14 19.62 -4.78
C HIS A 733 0.96 20.79 -3.80
N VAL A 734 1.81 20.90 -2.77
CA VAL A 734 1.70 21.90 -1.68
C VAL A 734 1.59 23.35 -2.22
N LEU A 735 2.30 23.66 -3.31
CA LEU A 735 2.19 24.96 -3.98
C LEU A 735 0.85 25.18 -4.72
N VAL A 736 0.29 24.15 -5.37
CA VAL A 736 -1.05 24.26 -5.98
C VAL A 736 -2.10 24.43 -4.89
N HIS A 737 -1.96 23.67 -3.80
CA HIS A 737 -2.81 23.71 -2.62
C HIS A 737 -2.83 25.12 -1.98
N SER A 738 -1.66 25.74 -1.80
CA SER A 738 -1.54 27.11 -1.26
C SER A 738 -2.07 28.16 -2.23
N TRP A 739 -1.61 28.13 -3.49
CA TRP A 739 -2.04 29.06 -4.54
C TRP A 739 -3.56 29.09 -4.70
N ALA A 740 -4.22 27.93 -4.69
CA ALA A 740 -5.66 27.82 -4.86
C ALA A 740 -6.45 28.56 -3.76
N ARG A 741 -5.90 28.65 -2.53
CA ARG A 741 -6.45 29.48 -1.44
C ARG A 741 -6.08 30.94 -1.60
N ASP A 742 -4.79 31.23 -1.81
CA ASP A 742 -4.25 32.59 -1.83
C ASP A 742 -4.98 33.46 -2.87
N ARG A 743 -5.30 32.89 -4.04
CA ARG A 743 -6.02 33.58 -5.13
C ARG A 743 -7.45 34.00 -4.80
N MET A 744 -8.06 33.45 -3.74
CA MET A 744 -9.49 33.62 -3.48
C MET A 744 -9.75 34.98 -2.82
N LYS A 745 -10.75 35.71 -3.33
CA LYS A 745 -11.27 36.89 -2.62
C LYS A 745 -11.83 36.46 -1.26
N PRO A 746 -11.78 37.32 -0.21
CA PRO A 746 -12.21 36.96 1.15
C PRO A 746 -13.61 36.32 1.22
N GLU A 747 -14.59 36.87 0.50
CA GLU A 747 -15.96 36.33 0.47
C GLU A 747 -16.02 34.90 -0.10
N MET A 748 -15.29 34.64 -1.19
CA MET A 748 -15.25 33.34 -1.85
C MET A 748 -14.46 32.31 -1.02
N LEU A 749 -13.37 32.76 -0.39
CA LEU A 749 -12.58 31.95 0.55
C LEU A 749 -13.45 31.46 1.71
N VAL A 750 -14.23 32.36 2.32
CA VAL A 750 -15.15 32.00 3.42
C VAL A 750 -16.19 31.00 2.95
N PHE A 751 -16.84 31.25 1.80
CA PHE A 751 -17.86 30.34 1.26
C PHE A 751 -17.30 28.94 0.96
N GLN A 752 -16.17 28.84 0.25
CA GLN A 752 -15.60 27.53 -0.12
C GLN A 752 -15.04 26.78 1.08
N ARG A 753 -14.43 27.49 2.05
CA ARG A 753 -13.98 26.90 3.31
C ARG A 753 -15.16 26.28 4.06
N ARG A 754 -16.27 27.02 4.18
CA ARG A 754 -17.50 26.51 4.78
C ARG A 754 -17.99 25.29 4.02
N ALA A 755 -18.10 25.38 2.71
CA ALA A 755 -18.56 24.26 1.88
C ALA A 755 -17.69 23.00 2.01
N ALA A 756 -16.36 23.15 2.05
CA ALA A 756 -15.43 22.04 2.27
C ALA A 756 -15.64 21.41 3.64
N ARG A 757 -15.76 22.24 4.68
CA ARG A 757 -16.05 21.80 6.04
C ARG A 757 -17.40 21.07 6.11
N GLU A 758 -18.44 21.58 5.47
CA GLU A 758 -19.75 20.93 5.40
C GLU A 758 -19.66 19.54 4.77
N ILE A 759 -19.10 19.44 3.57
CA ILE A 759 -18.96 18.17 2.84
C ILE A 759 -18.22 17.15 3.70
N LEU A 760 -17.07 17.54 4.26
CA LEU A 760 -16.25 16.65 5.07
C LEU A 760 -16.98 16.16 6.32
N PHE A 761 -17.54 17.07 7.12
CA PHE A 761 -18.17 16.68 8.39
C PHE A 761 -19.51 15.97 8.20
N PHE A 762 -20.21 16.14 7.08
CA PHE A 762 -21.39 15.34 6.75
C PHE A 762 -21.06 13.94 6.21
N SER A 763 -19.84 13.71 5.71
CA SER A 763 -19.38 12.37 5.32
C SER A 763 -19.21 11.42 6.53
N VAL A 764 -19.02 11.97 7.73
CA VAL A 764 -18.84 11.23 9.00
C VAL A 764 -20.17 11.11 9.75
N GLY A 765 -20.59 9.88 10.01
CA GLY A 765 -21.79 9.57 10.80
C GLY A 765 -21.52 9.56 12.31
N ARG A 766 -22.58 9.69 13.11
CA ARG A 766 -22.51 9.64 14.59
C ARG A 766 -22.76 8.25 15.18
N ASN A 767 -22.85 7.21 14.36
CA ASN A 767 -23.21 5.86 14.81
C ASN A 767 -21.97 5.09 15.29
N ASN A 768 -22.09 4.28 16.35
CA ASN A 768 -21.00 3.45 16.90
C ASN A 768 -20.77 2.16 16.07
N ARG A 769 -20.68 2.28 14.73
CA ARG A 769 -20.36 1.14 13.85
C ARG A 769 -18.88 1.17 13.51
N LEU A 770 -18.26 -0.01 13.43
CA LEU A 770 -16.83 -0.14 13.10
C LEU A 770 -16.46 0.55 11.78
N ILE A 771 -17.31 0.44 10.75
CA ILE A 771 -17.10 1.11 9.45
C ILE A 771 -17.04 2.64 9.60
N GLU A 772 -17.82 3.22 10.51
CA GLU A 772 -17.75 4.66 10.80
C GLU A 772 -16.46 5.03 11.52
N GLU A 773 -16.02 4.20 12.48
CA GLU A 773 -14.74 4.38 13.18
C GLU A 773 -13.56 4.35 12.19
N LEU A 774 -13.54 3.38 11.28
CA LEU A 774 -12.51 3.21 10.26
C LEU A 774 -12.48 4.38 9.28
N PHE A 775 -13.62 4.80 8.74
CA PHE A 775 -13.68 5.95 7.84
C PHE A 775 -13.28 7.25 8.55
N ALA A 776 -13.78 7.48 9.77
CA ALA A 776 -13.45 8.67 10.55
C ALA A 776 -11.94 8.76 10.85
N SER A 777 -11.26 7.61 11.02
CA SER A 777 -9.80 7.55 11.17
C SER A 777 -9.06 8.06 9.93
N GLN A 778 -9.54 7.72 8.73
CA GLN A 778 -8.91 8.11 7.46
C GLN A 778 -9.04 9.62 7.20
N VAL A 779 -10.12 10.24 7.68
CA VAL A 779 -10.40 11.65 7.43
C VAL A 779 -10.02 12.59 8.56
N LEU A 780 -9.46 12.07 9.67
CA LEU A 780 -9.12 12.87 10.85
C LEU A 780 -8.19 14.05 10.53
N THR A 781 -7.17 13.83 9.70
CA THR A 781 -6.21 14.87 9.30
C THR A 781 -6.86 15.95 8.44
N HIS A 782 -7.81 15.57 7.57
CA HIS A 782 -8.62 16.53 6.83
C HIS A 782 -9.53 17.35 7.77
N MET A 783 -10.11 16.72 8.80
CA MET A 783 -10.98 17.40 9.78
C MET A 783 -10.17 18.44 10.57
N GLN A 784 -8.98 18.07 11.04
CA GLN A 784 -8.06 18.98 11.72
C GLN A 784 -7.66 20.15 10.80
N ALA A 785 -7.27 19.87 9.55
CA ALA A 785 -6.89 20.91 8.59
C ALA A 785 -8.01 21.93 8.32
N CYS A 786 -9.26 21.47 8.23
CA CYS A 786 -10.42 22.36 8.09
C CYS A 786 -10.69 23.19 9.35
N LEU A 787 -10.44 22.66 10.54
CA LEU A 787 -10.63 23.36 11.82
C LEU A 787 -9.54 24.43 12.05
N ASP A 788 -8.27 24.11 11.78
CA ASP A 788 -7.14 25.04 11.94
C ASP A 788 -7.27 26.28 11.06
N GLN A 789 -7.94 26.14 9.91
CA GLN A 789 -8.19 27.23 8.97
C GLN A 789 -9.45 28.06 9.30
N GLY A 790 -10.17 27.73 10.39
CA GLY A 790 -11.38 28.42 10.82
C GLY A 790 -11.11 29.82 11.41
N GLY A 791 -11.79 30.85 10.90
CA GLY A 791 -11.80 32.20 11.47
C GLY A 791 -12.92 32.38 12.52
N SER A 792 -12.98 33.54 13.18
CA SER A 792 -14.04 33.89 14.14
C SER A 792 -15.41 34.06 13.45
N GLU A 793 -16.05 32.94 13.13
CA GLU A 793 -17.38 32.91 12.53
C GLU A 793 -18.45 33.00 13.64
N ASP A 794 -18.55 34.18 14.28
CA ASP A 794 -19.52 34.43 15.34
C ASP A 794 -20.99 34.20 14.92
N ILE A 795 -21.27 34.24 13.61
CA ILE A 795 -22.61 34.08 13.04
C ILE A 795 -23.05 32.60 12.91
N GLU A 796 -22.16 31.61 13.01
CA GLU A 796 -22.48 30.18 12.78
C GLU A 796 -22.03 29.24 13.92
N TRP A 797 -21.89 29.79 15.13
CA TRP A 797 -21.30 29.07 16.26
C TRP A 797 -22.00 27.73 16.61
N MET A 798 -23.32 27.59 16.40
CA MET A 798 -24.02 26.32 16.62
C MET A 798 -23.55 25.21 15.67
N ARG A 799 -23.41 25.55 14.38
CA ARG A 799 -22.98 24.61 13.34
C ARG A 799 -21.51 24.22 13.54
N ARG A 800 -20.68 25.21 13.88
CA ARG A 800 -19.28 25.00 14.30
C ARG A 800 -19.18 23.98 15.44
N THR A 801 -19.92 24.20 16.55
CA THR A 801 -19.87 23.29 17.70
C THR A 801 -20.44 21.91 17.41
N GLU A 802 -21.39 21.78 16.46
CA GLU A 802 -21.87 20.47 16.01
C GLU A 802 -20.79 19.66 15.29
N GLN A 803 -20.02 20.32 14.43
CA GLN A 803 -18.91 19.73 13.68
C GLN A 803 -17.74 19.42 14.61
N GLU A 804 -17.35 20.34 15.48
CA GLU A 804 -16.35 20.09 16.54
C GLU A 804 -16.77 18.91 17.43
N GLY A 805 -18.07 18.74 17.70
CA GLY A 805 -18.58 17.55 18.41
C GLY A 805 -18.35 16.25 17.64
N LYS A 806 -18.53 16.23 16.30
CA LYS A 806 -18.15 15.07 15.48
C LYS A 806 -16.64 14.83 15.48
N PHE A 807 -15.83 15.88 15.45
CA PHE A 807 -14.38 15.79 15.56
C PHE A 807 -13.95 15.17 16.91
N ALA A 808 -14.53 15.65 18.02
CA ALA A 808 -14.28 15.09 19.34
C ALA A 808 -14.72 13.62 19.44
N GLN A 809 -15.83 13.25 18.80
CA GLN A 809 -16.27 11.87 18.72
C GLN A 809 -15.26 10.99 17.95
N THR A 810 -14.75 11.46 16.81
CA THR A 810 -13.69 10.77 16.05
C THR A 810 -12.43 10.59 16.90
N LEU A 811 -11.99 11.65 17.58
CA LEU A 811 -10.86 11.58 18.51
C LEU A 811 -11.11 10.55 19.61
N ALA A 812 -12.32 10.50 20.17
CA ALA A 812 -12.68 9.56 21.23
C ALA A 812 -12.70 8.10 20.74
N TYR A 813 -13.16 7.83 19.51
CA TYR A 813 -13.09 6.49 18.90
C TYR A 813 -11.66 6.00 18.73
N LEU A 814 -10.76 6.92 18.38
CA LEU A 814 -9.34 6.64 18.27
C LEU A 814 -8.65 6.61 19.63
N GLY A 815 -9.36 6.71 20.75
CA GLY A 815 -8.73 6.71 22.08
C GLY A 815 -7.88 7.96 22.37
N LEU A 816 -8.07 9.05 21.63
CA LEU A 816 -7.42 10.35 21.87
C LEU A 816 -8.26 11.19 22.84
N TRP A 817 -8.61 10.61 23.99
CA TRP A 817 -9.62 11.18 24.89
C TRP A 817 -9.26 12.54 25.48
N ASN A 818 -7.97 12.84 25.68
CA ASN A 818 -7.55 14.16 26.16
C ASN A 818 -7.83 15.26 25.14
N LYS A 819 -7.53 15.00 23.85
CA LYS A 819 -7.87 15.93 22.76
C LYS A 819 -9.39 16.06 22.61
N ALA A 820 -10.11 14.94 22.66
CA ALA A 820 -11.57 14.95 22.61
C ALA A 820 -12.18 15.73 23.78
N THR A 821 -11.63 15.57 24.98
CA THR A 821 -12.06 16.26 26.20
C THR A 821 -11.90 17.77 26.06
N ALA A 822 -10.72 18.24 25.63
CA ALA A 822 -10.46 19.67 25.47
C ALA A 822 -11.46 20.33 24.49
N VAL A 823 -11.75 19.65 23.37
CA VAL A 823 -12.73 20.12 22.39
C VAL A 823 -14.15 20.15 22.98
N LEU A 824 -14.55 19.11 23.71
CA LEU A 824 -15.90 19.03 24.33
C LEU A 824 -16.09 20.02 25.48
N GLU A 825 -15.07 20.26 26.30
CA GLU A 825 -15.10 21.28 27.35
C GLU A 825 -15.31 22.67 26.74
N GLN A 826 -14.63 22.98 25.63
CA GLN A 826 -14.84 24.22 24.89
C GLN A 826 -16.25 24.32 24.30
N ILE A 827 -16.76 23.25 23.69
CA ILE A 827 -18.14 23.23 23.15
C ILE A 827 -19.17 23.47 24.25
N VAL A 828 -19.00 22.84 25.43
CA VAL A 828 -19.90 23.03 26.57
C VAL A 828 -19.84 24.47 27.06
N ALA A 829 -18.66 25.06 27.20
CA ALA A 829 -18.49 26.46 27.60
C ALA A 829 -19.20 27.41 26.61
N ASP A 830 -18.94 27.25 25.31
CA ASP A 830 -19.55 28.08 24.26
C ASP A 830 -21.08 27.97 24.23
N ARG A 831 -21.63 26.77 24.47
CA ARG A 831 -23.08 26.54 24.51
C ARG A 831 -23.72 27.09 25.77
N GLN A 832 -23.06 26.99 26.92
CA GLN A 832 -23.58 27.54 28.18
C GLN A 832 -23.58 29.06 28.22
N GLU A 833 -22.66 29.71 27.49
CA GLU A 833 -22.67 31.16 27.34
C GLU A 833 -23.87 31.65 26.51
N LYS A 834 -24.25 30.89 25.47
CA LYS A 834 -25.18 31.35 24.42
C LYS A 834 -26.58 30.72 24.47
N LEU A 835 -26.77 29.61 25.19
CA LEU A 835 -28.05 28.88 25.29
C LEU A 835 -28.55 28.79 26.73
N ASP A 836 -29.86 28.61 26.87
CA ASP A 836 -30.43 28.17 28.14
C ASP A 836 -29.86 26.80 28.54
N CYS A 837 -29.56 26.63 29.82
CA CYS A 837 -29.06 25.36 30.34
C CYS A 837 -29.96 24.16 30.03
N LYS A 838 -31.26 24.37 29.85
CA LYS A 838 -32.29 23.35 29.53
C LYS A 838 -32.39 23.04 28.04
N ASP A 839 -31.67 23.79 27.19
CA ASP A 839 -31.65 23.54 25.75
C ASP A 839 -31.06 22.15 25.45
N TRP A 840 -31.69 21.43 24.52
CA TRP A 840 -31.24 20.10 24.13
C TRP A 840 -29.79 20.10 23.61
N ALA A 841 -29.34 21.13 22.89
CA ALA A 841 -27.97 21.21 22.40
C ALA A 841 -26.95 21.32 23.54
N ASN A 842 -27.29 22.03 24.61
CA ASN A 842 -26.45 22.08 25.83
C ASN A 842 -26.44 20.71 26.54
N ILE A 843 -27.61 20.10 26.73
CA ILE A 843 -27.74 18.77 27.34
C ILE A 843 -26.96 17.71 26.54
N ALA A 844 -27.03 17.75 25.21
CA ALA A 844 -26.32 16.82 24.34
C ALA A 844 -24.79 17.00 24.42
N ALA A 845 -24.28 18.24 24.50
CA ALA A 845 -22.86 18.49 24.68
C ALA A 845 -22.36 18.01 26.05
N LEU A 846 -23.13 18.25 27.12
CA LEU A 846 -22.85 17.70 28.45
C LEU A 846 -22.83 16.18 28.42
N TRP A 847 -23.77 15.54 27.72
CA TRP A 847 -23.82 14.09 27.58
C TRP A 847 -22.59 13.54 26.83
N ASP A 848 -22.17 14.19 25.74
CA ASP A 848 -20.95 13.82 25.03
C ASP A 848 -19.71 13.97 25.92
N LEU A 849 -19.60 15.06 26.67
CA LEU A 849 -18.51 15.28 27.64
C LEU A 849 -18.50 14.22 28.75
N ALA A 850 -19.66 13.89 29.34
CA ALA A 850 -19.77 12.89 30.39
C ALA A 850 -19.29 11.50 29.93
N LYS A 851 -19.62 11.10 28.69
CA LYS A 851 -19.12 9.86 28.10
C LYS A 851 -17.60 9.87 27.97
N VAL A 852 -17.01 10.95 27.45
CA VAL A 852 -15.56 11.04 27.27
C VAL A 852 -14.83 11.11 28.62
N TYR A 853 -15.37 11.82 29.62
CA TYR A 853 -14.84 11.80 30.99
C TYR A 853 -14.79 10.40 31.60
N ARG A 854 -15.82 9.59 31.38
CA ARG A 854 -15.80 8.20 31.80
C ARG A 854 -14.63 7.44 31.16
N HIS A 855 -14.43 7.61 29.85
CA HIS A 855 -13.35 6.97 29.12
C HIS A 855 -11.96 7.55 29.45
N SER A 856 -11.85 8.81 29.88
CA SER A 856 -10.59 9.41 30.34
C SER A 856 -10.35 9.24 31.85
N SER A 857 -11.03 8.28 32.50
CA SER A 857 -10.90 7.96 33.93
C SER A 857 -11.32 9.08 34.90
N ARG A 858 -12.02 10.12 34.44
CA ARG A 858 -12.59 11.23 35.24
C ARG A 858 -14.01 10.90 35.72
N LEU A 859 -14.12 9.81 36.49
CA LEU A 859 -15.42 9.22 36.84
C LEU A 859 -16.29 10.12 37.72
N ARG A 860 -15.69 10.87 38.66
CA ARG A 860 -16.43 11.76 39.56
C ARG A 860 -17.03 12.94 38.80
N GLU A 861 -16.30 13.51 37.85
CA GLU A 861 -16.81 14.58 36.98
C GLU A 861 -17.89 14.05 36.03
N SER A 862 -17.71 12.86 35.47
CA SER A 862 -18.73 12.20 34.64
C SER A 862 -20.05 12.06 35.40
N ASP A 863 -20.02 11.55 36.64
CA ASP A 863 -21.22 11.34 37.46
C ASP A 863 -21.92 12.65 37.82
N LYS A 864 -21.15 13.69 38.18
CA LYS A 864 -21.69 15.04 38.40
C LYS A 864 -22.45 15.56 37.18
N ILE A 865 -21.91 15.36 35.97
CA ILE A 865 -22.55 15.80 34.74
C ILE A 865 -23.81 14.98 34.46
N PHE A 866 -23.80 13.65 34.63
CA PHE A 866 -25.03 12.85 34.49
C PHE A 866 -26.10 13.27 35.49
N GLY A 867 -25.73 13.52 36.75
CA GLY A 867 -26.64 14.05 37.77
C GLY A 867 -27.25 15.40 37.39
N LEU A 868 -26.49 16.27 36.70
CA LEU A 868 -27.01 17.52 36.15
C LEU A 868 -27.96 17.27 34.97
N ILE A 869 -27.58 16.41 34.01
CA ILE A 869 -28.41 16.06 32.85
C ILE A 869 -29.78 15.53 33.29
N LEU A 870 -29.83 14.64 34.28
CA LEU A 870 -31.07 14.04 34.76
C LEU A 870 -32.02 15.05 35.42
N LYS A 871 -31.48 16.14 35.99
CA LYS A 871 -32.29 17.26 36.49
C LYS A 871 -32.82 18.14 35.35
N LEU A 872 -32.04 18.31 34.30
CA LEU A 872 -32.39 19.15 33.14
C LEU A 872 -33.36 18.47 32.17
N LEU A 873 -33.27 17.16 31.97
CA LEU A 873 -34.10 16.40 31.01
C LEU A 873 -35.62 16.61 31.20
N PRO A 874 -36.18 16.57 32.43
CA PRO A 874 -37.58 16.86 32.68
C PRO A 874 -37.98 18.30 32.34
N GLU A 875 -37.05 19.24 32.34
CA GLU A 875 -37.31 20.66 32.06
C GLU A 875 -37.03 21.05 30.61
N CYS A 876 -36.38 20.18 29.83
CA CYS A 876 -36.06 20.41 28.42
C CYS A 876 -37.33 20.60 27.56
N PRO A 877 -37.45 21.74 26.84
CA PRO A 877 -38.61 22.03 25.99
C PRO A 877 -38.82 21.02 24.84
N ASP A 878 -37.74 20.52 24.22
CA ASP A 878 -37.81 19.56 23.12
C ASP A 878 -38.09 18.13 23.63
N ARG A 879 -39.37 17.84 23.82
CA ARG A 879 -39.82 16.52 24.29
C ARG A 879 -39.50 15.39 23.32
N THR A 880 -39.45 15.66 22.02
CA THR A 880 -39.18 14.63 21.00
C THR A 880 -37.75 14.14 21.09
N LYS A 881 -36.77 15.03 21.25
CA LYS A 881 -35.36 14.66 21.46
C LYS A 881 -35.17 13.94 22.79
N VAL A 882 -35.78 14.44 23.87
CA VAL A 882 -35.74 13.79 25.18
C VAL A 882 -36.25 12.35 25.09
N ILE A 883 -37.45 12.13 24.53
CA ILE A 883 -38.02 10.78 24.38
C ILE A 883 -37.09 9.88 23.55
N ARG A 884 -36.52 10.40 22.46
CA ARG A 884 -35.66 9.64 21.55
C ARG A 884 -34.33 9.21 22.20
N HIS A 885 -33.76 10.04 23.07
CA HIS A 885 -32.40 9.85 23.58
C HIS A 885 -32.32 9.48 25.06
N ASN A 886 -33.39 9.66 25.85
CA ASN A 886 -33.39 9.42 27.30
C ASN A 886 -32.88 8.02 27.67
N LEU A 887 -33.32 6.97 26.97
CA LEU A 887 -32.81 5.62 27.25
C LEU A 887 -31.31 5.46 26.98
N ASN A 888 -30.74 6.12 25.95
CA ASN A 888 -29.28 6.10 25.75
C ASN A 888 -28.56 6.76 26.94
N ILE A 889 -29.03 7.93 27.37
CA ILE A 889 -28.43 8.68 28.47
C ILE A 889 -28.47 7.84 29.75
N GLN A 890 -29.61 7.21 30.04
CA GLN A 890 -29.74 6.33 31.20
C GLN A 890 -28.83 5.10 31.11
N PHE A 891 -28.65 4.50 29.93
CA PHE A 891 -27.69 3.40 29.77
C PHE A 891 -26.23 3.85 29.96
N ASP A 892 -25.85 5.02 29.44
CA ASP A 892 -24.48 5.50 29.60
C ASP A 892 -24.19 5.85 31.07
N TRP A 893 -25.20 6.34 31.81
CA TRP A 893 -25.12 6.51 33.26
C TRP A 893 -25.10 5.16 34.00
N LEU A 894 -25.90 4.17 33.57
CA LEU A 894 -25.87 2.82 34.12
C LEU A 894 -24.47 2.20 34.02
N GLU A 895 -23.81 2.34 32.87
CA GLU A 895 -22.45 1.83 32.70
C GLU A 895 -21.44 2.57 33.59
N LEU A 896 -21.61 3.87 33.81
CA LEU A 896 -20.78 4.60 34.78
C LEU A 896 -20.99 4.07 36.22
N LEU A 897 -22.24 3.85 36.63
CA LEU A 897 -22.56 3.31 37.96
C LEU A 897 -21.95 1.91 38.16
N ILE A 898 -21.95 1.07 37.13
CA ILE A 898 -21.31 -0.25 37.16
C ILE A 898 -19.79 -0.10 37.36
N VAL A 899 -19.13 0.80 36.62
CA VAL A 899 -17.68 1.06 36.76
C VAL A 899 -17.32 1.62 38.15
N GLN A 900 -18.21 2.40 38.77
CA GLN A 900 -18.04 2.91 40.12
C GLN A 900 -18.44 1.92 41.23
N ALA A 901 -18.83 0.69 40.88
CA ALA A 901 -19.37 -0.32 41.80
C ALA A 901 -20.66 0.09 42.54
N GLY A 902 -21.45 1.01 41.96
CA GLY A 902 -22.76 1.45 42.46
C GLY A 902 -23.91 0.48 42.12
N TYR A 903 -23.75 -0.81 42.42
CA TYR A 903 -24.62 -1.88 41.89
C TYR A 903 -26.11 -1.74 42.26
N LEU A 904 -26.44 -1.25 43.45
CA LEU A 904 -27.84 -1.06 43.86
C LEU A 904 -28.55 -0.03 42.98
N GLN A 905 -27.91 1.12 42.75
CA GLN A 905 -28.45 2.17 41.89
C GLN A 905 -28.51 1.70 40.42
N ALA A 906 -27.48 0.99 39.97
CA ALA A 906 -27.44 0.37 38.66
C ALA A 906 -28.62 -0.60 38.44
N LYS A 907 -28.91 -1.47 39.42
CA LYS A 907 -30.07 -2.38 39.38
C LYS A 907 -31.41 -1.67 39.29
N MET A 908 -31.62 -0.65 40.13
CA MET A 908 -32.87 0.13 40.14
C MET A 908 -33.10 0.83 38.79
N LEU A 909 -32.02 1.39 38.22
CA LEU A 909 -32.06 2.02 36.91
C LEU A 909 -32.32 1.00 35.80
N LEU A 910 -31.63 -0.14 35.84
CA LEU A 910 -31.79 -1.22 34.88
C LEU A 910 -33.20 -1.82 34.91
N GLU A 911 -33.83 -2.00 36.08
CA GLU A 911 -35.23 -2.43 36.20
C GLU A 911 -36.16 -1.43 35.49
N THR A 912 -35.92 -0.13 35.65
CA THR A 912 -36.72 0.92 35.00
C THR A 912 -36.59 0.86 33.49
N ILE A 913 -35.37 0.68 32.99
CA ILE A 913 -35.09 0.51 31.55
C ILE A 913 -35.75 -0.77 31.01
N MET A 914 -35.63 -1.89 31.73
CA MET A 914 -36.12 -3.19 31.29
C MET A 914 -37.64 -3.29 31.32
N LYS A 915 -38.35 -2.55 32.18
CA LYS A 915 -39.81 -2.38 32.09
C LYS A 915 -40.27 -1.84 30.73
N ILE A 916 -39.47 -0.99 30.10
CA ILE A 916 -39.77 -0.39 28.78
C ILE A 916 -39.28 -1.30 27.65
N ALA A 917 -38.10 -1.91 27.80
CA ALA A 917 -37.46 -2.68 26.74
C ALA A 917 -38.02 -4.10 26.58
N LYS A 918 -38.37 -4.78 27.68
CA LYS A 918 -38.81 -6.18 27.69
C LYS A 918 -40.02 -6.47 26.79
N PRO A 919 -41.10 -5.65 26.76
CA PRO A 919 -42.26 -5.93 25.91
C PRO A 919 -41.94 -5.98 24.41
N GLN A 920 -40.88 -5.29 23.98
CA GLN A 920 -40.41 -5.26 22.58
C GLN A 920 -39.43 -6.42 22.28
N GLY A 921 -38.89 -7.07 23.31
CA GLY A 921 -37.91 -8.15 23.20
C GLY A 921 -36.72 -7.77 22.30
N TRP A 922 -36.26 -8.73 21.51
CA TRP A 922 -35.11 -8.60 20.60
C TRP A 922 -35.25 -7.52 19.52
N THR A 923 -36.46 -7.04 19.23
CA THR A 923 -36.64 -5.92 18.30
C THR A 923 -36.18 -4.59 18.87
N SER A 924 -36.04 -4.50 20.20
CA SER A 924 -35.51 -3.34 20.89
C SER A 924 -34.01 -3.47 21.11
N LYS A 925 -33.24 -2.53 20.55
CA LYS A 925 -31.78 -2.41 20.81
C LYS A 925 -31.44 -2.26 22.30
N TRP A 926 -32.39 -1.83 23.12
CA TRP A 926 -32.25 -1.67 24.56
C TRP A 926 -32.33 -3.00 25.31
N TYR A 927 -33.12 -3.95 24.81
CA TYR A 927 -33.32 -5.23 25.47
C TYR A 927 -32.00 -6.00 25.54
N HIS A 928 -31.29 -6.10 24.41
CA HIS A 928 -29.95 -6.65 24.34
C HIS A 928 -28.97 -5.99 25.33
N ARG A 929 -28.83 -4.66 25.30
CA ARG A 929 -27.90 -3.93 26.20
C ARG A 929 -28.27 -4.12 27.67
N GLY A 930 -29.56 -4.24 27.96
CA GLY A 930 -30.07 -4.53 29.29
C GLY A 930 -29.74 -5.94 29.79
N LEU A 931 -29.83 -6.97 28.94
CA LEU A 931 -29.42 -8.33 29.31
C LEU A 931 -27.92 -8.42 29.61
N ALA A 932 -27.07 -7.81 28.76
CA ALA A 932 -25.62 -7.77 29.00
C ALA A 932 -25.25 -6.99 30.28
N SER A 933 -25.96 -5.89 30.55
CA SER A 933 -25.78 -5.13 31.81
C SER A 933 -26.22 -5.94 33.03
N LEU A 934 -27.35 -6.68 32.92
CA LEU A 934 -27.83 -7.57 33.98
C LEU A 934 -26.82 -8.70 34.25
N ALA A 935 -26.30 -9.33 33.20
CA ALA A 935 -25.28 -10.37 33.32
C ALA A 935 -24.01 -9.82 34.01
N THR A 936 -23.57 -8.61 33.63
CA THR A 936 -22.42 -7.95 34.28
C THR A 936 -22.68 -7.71 35.77
N ILE A 937 -23.86 -7.22 36.14
CA ILE A 937 -24.24 -7.00 37.55
C ILE A 937 -24.28 -8.33 38.32
N LEU A 938 -24.92 -9.36 37.77
CA LEU A 938 -25.04 -10.67 38.39
C LEU A 938 -23.68 -11.35 38.60
N ARG A 939 -22.80 -11.22 37.61
CA ARG A 939 -21.40 -11.66 37.71
C ARG A 939 -20.70 -11.00 38.89
N MET A 940 -20.83 -9.67 39.04
CA MET A 940 -20.22 -8.93 40.15
C MET A 940 -20.80 -9.29 41.52
N GLU A 941 -22.02 -9.85 41.56
CA GLU A 941 -22.65 -10.37 42.77
C GLU A 941 -22.35 -11.85 43.06
N GLY A 942 -21.67 -12.53 42.14
CA GLY A 942 -21.27 -13.93 42.26
C GLY A 942 -22.29 -14.94 41.72
N ASP A 943 -23.37 -14.51 41.06
CA ASP A 943 -24.29 -15.41 40.34
C ASP A 943 -23.80 -15.63 38.90
N THR A 944 -22.70 -16.38 38.78
CA THR A 944 -22.01 -16.66 37.51
C THR A 944 -22.85 -17.54 36.58
N GLU A 945 -23.64 -18.47 37.14
CA GLU A 945 -24.49 -19.40 36.36
C GLU A 945 -25.56 -18.63 35.58
N THR A 946 -26.28 -17.73 36.24
CA THR A 946 -27.31 -16.90 35.60
C THR A 946 -26.71 -15.88 34.65
N ALA A 947 -25.54 -15.31 34.98
CA ALA A 947 -24.83 -14.38 34.10
C ALA A 947 -24.43 -15.04 32.76
N VAL A 948 -23.94 -16.29 32.78
CA VAL A 948 -23.65 -17.05 31.55
C VAL A 948 -24.91 -17.31 30.74
N ALA A 949 -26.00 -17.71 31.41
CA ALA A 949 -27.25 -17.97 30.71
C ALA A 949 -27.73 -16.73 29.92
N LEU A 950 -27.61 -15.54 30.51
CA LEU A 950 -27.97 -14.27 29.88
C LEU A 950 -27.02 -13.90 28.72
N GLU A 951 -25.71 -13.99 28.90
CA GLU A 951 -24.74 -13.68 27.84
C GLU A 951 -24.81 -14.68 26.68
N MET A 952 -25.05 -15.96 26.94
CA MET A 952 -25.26 -16.95 25.88
C MET A 952 -26.54 -16.65 25.08
N GLU A 953 -27.60 -16.19 25.74
CA GLU A 953 -28.83 -15.77 25.05
C GLU A 953 -28.56 -14.59 24.12
N VAL A 954 -27.77 -13.61 24.58
CA VAL A 954 -27.33 -12.45 23.79
C VAL A 954 -26.47 -12.88 22.60
N TYR A 955 -25.44 -13.70 22.84
CA TYR A 955 -24.53 -14.18 21.80
C TYR A 955 -25.24 -15.00 20.72
N GLU A 956 -26.14 -15.91 21.10
CA GLU A 956 -26.91 -16.70 20.14
C GLU A 956 -27.84 -15.83 19.29
N HIS A 957 -28.45 -14.81 19.87
CA HIS A 957 -29.25 -13.87 19.10
C HIS A 957 -28.37 -13.13 18.07
N CYS A 958 -27.17 -12.69 18.46
CA CYS A 958 -26.23 -12.06 17.55
C CYS A 958 -25.81 -12.97 16.38
N ILE A 959 -25.63 -14.28 16.62
CA ILE A 959 -25.27 -15.23 15.55
C ILE A 959 -26.45 -15.53 14.62
N ARG A 960 -27.69 -15.54 15.14
CA ARG A 960 -28.90 -15.90 14.37
C ARG A 960 -29.49 -14.74 13.59
N ASP A 961 -29.15 -13.50 13.92
CA ASP A 961 -29.64 -12.33 13.20
C ASP A 961 -28.75 -12.06 11.99
N ASP A 962 -29.26 -12.36 10.79
CA ASP A 962 -28.57 -12.11 9.51
C ASP A 962 -28.21 -10.63 9.27
N LYS A 963 -28.74 -9.69 10.07
CA LYS A 963 -28.40 -8.25 10.02
C LYS A 963 -27.15 -7.90 10.81
N ILE A 964 -26.66 -8.81 11.67
CA ILE A 964 -25.48 -8.62 12.50
C ILE A 964 -24.31 -9.28 11.79
N GLU A 965 -23.47 -8.47 11.14
CA GLU A 965 -22.30 -8.96 10.43
C GLU A 965 -21.27 -9.60 11.40
N PRO A 966 -20.52 -10.63 10.96
CA PRO A 966 -19.41 -11.17 11.74
C PRO A 966 -18.43 -10.07 12.15
N GLY A 967 -18.16 -9.94 13.46
CA GLY A 967 -17.33 -8.86 14.02
C GLY A 967 -18.10 -7.63 14.52
N HIS A 968 -19.43 -7.66 14.53
CA HIS A 968 -20.24 -6.60 15.13
C HIS A 968 -19.92 -6.37 16.63
N ARG A 969 -19.79 -5.10 17.06
CA ARG A 969 -19.35 -4.71 18.42
C ARG A 969 -20.09 -5.45 19.54
N ASN A 970 -21.40 -5.60 19.43
CA ASN A 970 -22.20 -6.28 20.46
C ASN A 970 -21.86 -7.77 20.59
N MET A 971 -21.67 -8.48 19.47
CA MET A 971 -21.25 -9.88 19.46
C MET A 971 -19.87 -10.02 20.10
N MET A 972 -18.96 -9.14 19.71
CA MET A 972 -17.59 -9.04 20.20
C MET A 972 -17.56 -8.79 21.72
N THR A 973 -18.34 -7.84 22.24
CA THR A 973 -18.45 -7.60 23.70
C THR A 973 -19.02 -8.82 24.44
N SER A 974 -20.06 -9.47 23.90
CA SER A 974 -20.66 -10.65 24.54
C SER A 974 -19.69 -11.85 24.56
N MET A 975 -18.92 -12.09 23.49
CA MET A 975 -17.86 -13.10 23.47
C MET A 975 -16.80 -12.87 24.55
N ASN A 976 -16.36 -11.63 24.71
CA ASN A 976 -15.38 -11.28 25.76
C ASN A 976 -15.95 -11.47 27.17
N ASN A 977 -17.23 -11.13 27.39
CA ASN A 977 -17.91 -11.36 28.66
C ASN A 977 -18.10 -12.85 28.96
N LEU A 978 -18.47 -13.65 27.95
CA LEU A 978 -18.57 -15.11 28.06
C LEU A 978 -17.22 -15.74 28.42
N ALA A 979 -16.13 -15.31 27.78
CA ALA A 979 -14.80 -15.80 28.10
C ALA A 979 -14.43 -15.49 29.57
N ALA A 980 -14.73 -14.28 30.06
CA ALA A 980 -14.51 -13.93 31.46
C ALA A 980 -15.33 -14.81 32.41
N LEU A 981 -16.61 -15.04 32.10
CA LEU A 981 -17.49 -15.91 32.88
C LEU A 981 -17.05 -17.38 32.86
N HIS A 982 -16.64 -17.92 31.71
CA HIS A 982 -16.07 -19.28 31.60
C HIS A 982 -14.83 -19.42 32.48
N SER A 983 -13.96 -18.40 32.47
CA SER A 983 -12.76 -18.37 33.30
C SER A 983 -13.10 -18.38 34.80
N GLU A 984 -14.06 -17.56 35.23
CA GLU A 984 -14.55 -17.52 36.62
C GLU A 984 -15.21 -18.84 37.06
N TRP A 985 -15.75 -19.61 36.11
CA TRP A 985 -16.34 -20.94 36.33
C TRP A 985 -15.31 -22.09 36.29
N GLY A 986 -14.03 -21.80 36.04
CA GLY A 986 -12.96 -22.79 35.98
C GLY A 986 -12.73 -23.43 34.60
N MET A 987 -13.47 -23.00 33.56
CA MET A 987 -13.25 -23.37 32.16
C MET A 987 -12.18 -22.48 31.53
N HIS A 988 -10.95 -22.60 32.04
CA HIS A 988 -9.85 -21.68 31.71
C HIS A 988 -9.34 -21.83 30.27
N GLU A 989 -9.36 -23.05 29.72
CA GLU A 989 -8.87 -23.33 28.37
C GLU A 989 -9.83 -22.75 27.31
N GLU A 990 -11.14 -22.98 27.48
CA GLU A 990 -12.19 -22.43 26.63
C GLU A 990 -12.20 -20.90 26.68
N ALA A 991 -12.05 -20.31 27.88
CA ALA A 991 -11.93 -18.88 28.06
C ALA A 991 -10.71 -18.29 27.33
N HIS A 992 -9.54 -18.94 27.46
CA HIS A 992 -8.32 -18.50 26.79
C HIS A 992 -8.47 -18.55 25.26
N GLN A 993 -9.06 -19.63 24.71
CA GLN A 993 -9.30 -19.74 23.27
C GLN A 993 -10.24 -18.65 22.75
N LEU A 994 -11.32 -18.35 23.48
CA LEU A 994 -12.24 -17.26 23.14
C LEU A 994 -11.55 -15.89 23.18
N TRP A 995 -10.75 -15.61 24.21
CA TRP A 995 -9.99 -14.36 24.30
C TRP A 995 -8.92 -14.23 23.21
N CYS A 996 -8.22 -15.31 22.84
CA CYS A 996 -7.27 -15.30 21.73
C CYS A 996 -7.96 -15.04 20.39
N HIS A 997 -9.11 -15.67 20.15
CA HIS A 997 -9.90 -15.41 18.95
C HIS A 997 -10.43 -13.96 18.90
N PHE A 998 -10.87 -13.45 20.04
CA PHE A 998 -11.31 -12.06 20.18
C PHE A 998 -10.15 -11.08 19.92
N LEU A 999 -8.99 -11.29 20.55
CA LEU A 999 -7.78 -10.49 20.36
C LEU A 999 -7.37 -10.46 18.89
N SER A 1000 -7.30 -11.61 18.21
CA SER A 1000 -6.93 -11.66 16.79
C SER A 1000 -7.86 -10.81 15.91
N ASN A 1001 -9.16 -10.80 16.18
CA ASN A 1001 -10.10 -9.94 15.47
C ASN A 1001 -9.93 -8.46 15.83
N GLU A 1002 -9.70 -8.13 17.11
CA GLU A 1002 -9.49 -6.74 17.55
C GLU A 1002 -8.17 -6.15 17.04
N GLU A 1003 -7.09 -6.93 17.06
CA GLU A 1003 -5.81 -6.55 16.43
C GLU A 1003 -5.99 -6.33 14.92
N ARG A 1004 -6.76 -7.19 14.26
CA ARG A 1004 -7.08 -7.01 12.85
C ARG A 1004 -7.89 -5.73 12.61
N LEU A 1005 -8.91 -5.44 13.41
CA LEU A 1005 -9.91 -4.38 13.12
C LEU A 1005 -9.57 -3.00 13.69
N ARG A 1006 -8.84 -2.95 14.80
CA ARG A 1006 -8.54 -1.71 15.54
C ARG A 1006 -7.05 -1.51 15.76
N GLY A 1007 -6.22 -2.49 15.41
CA GLY A 1007 -4.78 -2.50 15.64
C GLY A 1007 -4.38 -2.74 17.10
N LYS A 1008 -3.11 -3.05 17.31
CA LYS A 1008 -2.57 -3.55 18.60
C LYS A 1008 -2.56 -2.54 19.74
N GLU A 1009 -2.57 -1.25 19.42
CA GLU A 1009 -2.47 -0.17 20.42
C GLU A 1009 -3.81 0.46 20.79
N ASN A 1010 -4.90 0.02 20.16
CA ASN A 1010 -6.21 0.52 20.54
C ASN A 1010 -6.51 0.13 21.99
N PRO A 1011 -7.10 1.03 22.81
CA PRO A 1011 -7.40 0.71 24.20
C PRO A 1011 -8.26 -0.56 24.38
N ILE A 1012 -9.17 -0.85 23.44
CA ILE A 1012 -9.97 -2.08 23.45
C ILE A 1012 -9.09 -3.30 23.16
N THR A 1013 -8.17 -3.22 22.20
CA THR A 1013 -7.22 -4.31 21.90
C THR A 1013 -6.27 -4.58 23.07
N LEU A 1014 -5.80 -3.53 23.75
CA LEU A 1014 -4.98 -3.66 24.97
C LEU A 1014 -5.75 -4.36 26.08
N GLN A 1015 -7.03 -4.04 26.27
CA GLN A 1015 -7.92 -4.75 27.18
C GLN A 1015 -8.06 -6.23 26.80
N SER A 1016 -8.23 -6.55 25.51
CA SER A 1016 -8.26 -7.94 25.01
C SER A 1016 -6.98 -8.69 25.31
N LYS A 1017 -5.82 -8.05 25.08
CA LYS A 1017 -4.50 -8.65 25.30
C LYS A 1017 -4.23 -8.90 26.78
N ARG A 1018 -4.65 -7.96 27.65
CA ARG A 1018 -4.67 -8.18 29.10
C ARG A 1018 -5.52 -9.39 29.48
N ASN A 1019 -6.70 -9.55 28.88
CA ASN A 1019 -7.56 -10.71 29.15
C ASN A 1019 -6.93 -12.03 28.67
N VAL A 1020 -6.21 -12.05 27.54
CA VAL A 1020 -5.43 -13.21 27.12
C VAL A 1020 -4.36 -13.57 28.16
N ALA A 1021 -3.64 -12.57 28.70
CA ALA A 1021 -2.68 -12.77 29.78
C ALA A 1021 -3.34 -13.33 31.06
N THR A 1022 -4.55 -12.85 31.40
CA THR A 1022 -5.38 -13.43 32.46
C THR A 1022 -5.64 -14.92 32.21
N GLY A 1023 -5.94 -15.30 30.96
CA GLY A 1023 -6.06 -16.71 30.53
C GLY A 1023 -4.78 -17.51 30.74
N CYS A 1024 -3.62 -16.98 30.34
CA CYS A 1024 -2.32 -17.63 30.57
C CYS A 1024 -2.04 -17.84 32.06
N ALA A 1025 -2.28 -16.82 32.89
CA ALA A 1025 -2.09 -16.91 34.34
C ALA A 1025 -3.00 -17.96 34.99
N ASN A 1026 -4.19 -18.18 34.45
CA ASN A 1026 -5.12 -19.22 34.88
C ASN A 1026 -4.67 -20.63 34.52
N LEU A 1027 -4.06 -20.78 33.35
CA LEU A 1027 -3.44 -22.02 32.90
C LEU A 1027 -2.05 -22.24 33.52
N ASN A 1028 -1.69 -21.41 34.52
CA ASN A 1028 -0.41 -21.43 35.22
C ASN A 1028 0.82 -21.23 34.29
N ARG A 1029 0.62 -20.54 33.16
CA ARG A 1029 1.66 -20.05 32.23
C ARG A 1029 2.05 -18.63 32.65
N LEU A 1030 2.73 -18.50 33.78
CA LEU A 1030 2.95 -17.22 34.46
C LEU A 1030 3.98 -16.34 33.75
N GLU A 1031 5.02 -16.94 33.16
CA GLU A 1031 6.05 -16.20 32.40
C GLU A 1031 5.45 -15.49 31.19
N GLU A 1032 4.60 -16.19 30.43
CA GLU A 1032 3.92 -15.63 29.26
C GLU A 1032 2.89 -14.57 29.64
N ALA A 1033 2.20 -14.76 30.78
CA ALA A 1033 1.29 -13.75 31.32
C ALA A 1033 2.06 -12.48 31.72
N GLU A 1034 3.21 -12.62 32.39
CA GLU A 1034 4.06 -11.50 32.77
C GLU A 1034 4.59 -10.75 31.54
N GLU A 1035 5.16 -11.45 30.57
CA GLU A 1035 5.68 -10.87 29.32
C GLU A 1035 4.59 -10.06 28.60
N THR A 1036 3.40 -10.67 28.45
CA THR A 1036 2.25 -10.02 27.82
C THR A 1036 1.79 -8.78 28.60
N LEU A 1037 1.72 -8.86 29.94
CA LEU A 1037 1.29 -7.74 30.78
C LEU A 1037 2.30 -6.59 30.81
N ARG A 1038 3.60 -6.88 30.79
CA ARG A 1038 4.65 -5.84 30.68
C ARG A 1038 4.56 -5.12 29.34
N GLU A 1039 4.32 -5.84 28.24
CA GLU A 1039 4.09 -5.24 26.93
C GLU A 1039 2.83 -4.35 26.93
N VAL A 1040 1.71 -4.86 27.45
CA VAL A 1040 0.46 -4.08 27.55
C VAL A 1040 0.66 -2.85 28.45
N LEU A 1041 1.43 -2.96 29.53
CA LEU A 1041 1.73 -1.84 30.42
C LEU A 1041 2.54 -0.76 29.71
N GLU A 1042 3.62 -1.10 29.02
CA GLU A 1042 4.43 -0.14 28.27
C GLU A 1042 3.58 0.61 27.23
N VAL A 1043 2.75 -0.11 26.48
CA VAL A 1043 1.90 0.49 25.45
C VAL A 1043 0.79 1.34 26.06
N SER A 1044 0.12 0.86 27.13
CA SER A 1044 -0.95 1.61 27.80
C SER A 1044 -0.42 2.86 28.52
N GLU A 1045 0.77 2.86 29.10
CA GLU A 1045 1.38 4.08 29.66
C GLU A 1045 1.60 5.16 28.60
N ARG A 1046 2.00 4.76 27.39
CA ARG A 1046 2.22 5.69 26.28
C ARG A 1046 0.91 6.22 25.70
N VAL A 1047 -0.10 5.36 25.55
CA VAL A 1047 -1.35 5.70 24.84
C VAL A 1047 -2.42 6.26 25.76
N LEU A 1048 -2.49 5.76 27.00
CA LEU A 1048 -3.50 6.05 28.00
C LEU A 1048 -2.93 6.71 29.24
N TRP A 1049 -1.65 7.09 29.31
CA TRP A 1049 -0.98 7.59 30.52
C TRP A 1049 -1.02 6.63 31.73
N ARG A 1050 -0.14 6.87 32.70
CA ARG A 1050 0.13 5.93 33.80
C ARG A 1050 -1.02 5.78 34.79
N THR A 1051 -1.76 6.85 35.06
CA THR A 1051 -2.86 6.88 36.04
C THR A 1051 -4.24 6.51 35.49
N HIS A 1052 -4.34 6.12 34.22
CA HIS A 1052 -5.62 5.70 33.62
C HIS A 1052 -6.07 4.32 34.11
N LEU A 1053 -7.38 4.13 34.30
CA LEU A 1053 -7.96 2.93 34.90
C LEU A 1053 -7.55 1.62 34.21
N ASP A 1054 -7.45 1.60 32.88
CA ASP A 1054 -6.98 0.40 32.15
C ASP A 1054 -5.48 0.12 32.32
N THR A 1055 -4.66 1.16 32.44
CA THR A 1055 -3.23 1.03 32.75
C THR A 1055 -3.06 0.50 34.17
N LEU A 1056 -3.78 1.08 35.14
CA LEU A 1056 -3.80 0.63 36.54
C LEU A 1056 -4.32 -0.81 36.67
N ALA A 1057 -5.34 -1.19 35.89
CA ALA A 1057 -5.81 -2.57 35.88
C ALA A 1057 -4.75 -3.53 35.33
N THR A 1058 -3.95 -3.12 34.34
CA THR A 1058 -2.81 -3.90 33.84
C THR A 1058 -1.71 -4.02 34.91
N MET A 1059 -1.38 -2.92 35.59
CA MET A 1059 -0.43 -2.93 36.72
C MET A 1059 -0.88 -3.83 37.85
N ASP A 1060 -2.17 -3.80 38.19
CA ASP A 1060 -2.76 -4.66 39.22
C ASP A 1060 -2.68 -6.16 38.85
N GLN A 1061 -2.95 -6.51 37.59
CA GLN A 1061 -2.78 -7.88 37.12
C GLN A 1061 -1.31 -8.31 37.13
N LEU A 1062 -0.42 -7.42 36.69
CA LEU A 1062 1.03 -7.69 36.70
C LEU A 1062 1.54 -7.91 38.12
N ALA A 1063 1.14 -7.07 39.08
CA ALA A 1063 1.47 -7.25 40.49
C ALA A 1063 1.00 -8.61 41.03
N GLY A 1064 -0.20 -9.04 40.64
CA GLY A 1064 -0.74 -10.36 40.97
C GLY A 1064 0.08 -11.53 40.41
N VAL A 1065 0.50 -11.44 39.14
CA VAL A 1065 1.37 -12.44 38.49
C VAL A 1065 2.75 -12.46 39.13
N LEU A 1066 3.35 -11.30 39.39
CA LEU A 1066 4.66 -11.16 40.06
C LEU A 1066 4.64 -11.73 41.48
N ALA A 1067 3.57 -11.46 42.25
CA ALA A 1067 3.41 -12.04 43.58
C ALA A 1067 3.34 -13.58 43.53
N ARG A 1068 2.70 -14.17 42.50
CA ARG A 1068 2.68 -15.63 42.28
C ARG A 1068 4.04 -16.19 41.84
N HIS A 1069 4.87 -15.39 41.19
CA HIS A 1069 6.27 -15.70 40.85
C HIS A 1069 7.25 -15.52 42.03
N GLY A 1070 6.82 -14.91 43.13
CA GLY A 1070 7.66 -14.63 44.30
C GLY A 1070 8.34 -13.26 44.29
N GLU A 1071 8.11 -12.45 43.26
CA GLU A 1071 8.63 -11.06 43.10
C GLU A 1071 7.80 -10.06 43.93
N THR A 1072 7.79 -10.26 45.25
CA THR A 1072 6.91 -9.54 46.20
C THR A 1072 7.19 -8.04 46.32
N GLU A 1073 8.44 -7.60 46.14
CA GLU A 1073 8.83 -6.19 46.26
C GLU A 1073 8.27 -5.35 45.08
N GLU A 1074 8.44 -5.83 43.84
CA GLU A 1074 7.89 -5.17 42.65
C GLU A 1074 6.35 -5.18 42.67
N ALA A 1075 5.74 -6.32 43.06
CA ALA A 1075 4.30 -6.42 43.22
C ALA A 1075 3.74 -5.41 44.24
N THR A 1076 4.40 -5.26 45.39
CA THR A 1076 4.02 -4.29 46.44
C THR A 1076 4.06 -2.87 45.89
N ARG A 1077 5.14 -2.50 45.19
CA ARG A 1077 5.30 -1.17 44.61
C ARG A 1077 4.19 -0.82 43.60
N LEU A 1078 3.86 -1.75 42.71
CA LEU A 1078 2.79 -1.56 41.72
C LEU A 1078 1.42 -1.40 42.40
N TRP A 1079 1.14 -2.19 43.44
CA TRP A 1079 -0.11 -2.08 44.20
C TRP A 1079 -0.22 -0.79 45.02
N GLU A 1080 0.87 -0.29 45.61
CA GLU A 1080 0.89 1.01 46.29
C GLU A 1080 0.55 2.14 45.33
N GLU A 1081 1.14 2.11 44.13
CA GLU A 1081 0.86 3.09 43.08
C GLU A 1081 -0.59 3.03 42.60
N CYS A 1082 -1.13 1.83 42.37
CA CYS A 1082 -2.55 1.64 42.03
C CYS A 1082 -3.49 2.19 43.12
N LEU A 1083 -3.17 1.92 44.39
CA LEU A 1083 -3.98 2.38 45.51
C LEU A 1083 -4.02 3.91 45.61
N GLU A 1084 -2.89 4.58 45.47
CA GLU A 1084 -2.80 6.04 45.49
C GLU A 1084 -3.70 6.65 44.40
N SER A 1085 -3.63 6.13 43.18
CA SER A 1085 -4.44 6.64 42.07
C SER A 1085 -5.94 6.34 42.24
N TRP A 1086 -6.32 5.15 42.69
CA TRP A 1086 -7.73 4.79 42.91
C TRP A 1086 -8.38 5.62 44.01
N VAL A 1087 -7.68 5.93 45.11
CA VAL A 1087 -8.22 6.79 46.19
C VAL A 1087 -8.58 8.19 45.67
N GLY A 1088 -7.82 8.70 44.70
CA GLY A 1088 -8.11 9.97 44.04
C GLY A 1088 -9.39 9.96 43.19
N ASN A 1089 -9.72 8.83 42.56
CA ASN A 1089 -10.72 8.76 41.48
C ASN A 1089 -11.99 7.97 41.80
N LEU A 1090 -11.92 6.99 42.70
CA LEU A 1090 -13.02 6.09 43.06
C LEU A 1090 -13.59 6.43 44.45
N ASP A 1091 -14.75 5.85 44.79
CA ASP A 1091 -15.28 5.94 46.16
C ASP A 1091 -14.38 5.15 47.13
N LYS A 1092 -14.23 5.62 48.36
CA LYS A 1092 -13.39 4.98 49.39
C LYS A 1092 -13.79 3.53 49.71
N HIS A 1093 -15.05 3.15 49.45
CA HIS A 1093 -15.57 1.80 49.63
C HIS A 1093 -15.52 0.97 48.33
N HIS A 1094 -14.88 1.47 47.27
CA HIS A 1094 -14.73 0.75 46.01
C HIS A 1094 -13.95 -0.56 46.22
N PRO A 1095 -14.39 -1.68 45.63
CA PRO A 1095 -13.77 -3.00 45.85
C PRO A 1095 -12.27 -3.03 45.58
N LEU A 1096 -11.79 -2.33 44.53
CA LEU A 1096 -10.37 -2.26 44.19
C LEU A 1096 -9.52 -1.64 45.30
N ILE A 1097 -9.96 -0.51 45.88
CA ILE A 1097 -9.26 0.18 46.98
C ILE A 1097 -9.18 -0.74 48.19
N MET A 1098 -10.32 -1.31 48.58
CA MET A 1098 -10.42 -2.11 49.79
C MET A 1098 -9.61 -3.41 49.68
N ARG A 1099 -9.68 -4.09 48.52
CA ARG A 1099 -8.88 -5.27 48.23
C ARG A 1099 -7.39 -4.93 48.32
N THR A 1100 -6.92 -3.93 47.58
CA THR A 1100 -5.49 -3.62 47.51
C THR A 1100 -4.93 -3.07 48.82
N THR A 1101 -5.72 -2.32 49.60
CA THR A 1101 -5.36 -1.93 50.98
C THR A 1101 -5.12 -3.16 51.86
N LYS A 1102 -5.97 -4.19 51.74
CA LYS A 1102 -5.81 -5.43 52.48
C LYS A 1102 -4.58 -6.22 52.03
N VAL A 1103 -4.33 -6.32 50.72
CA VAL A 1103 -3.16 -7.00 50.15
C VAL A 1103 -1.87 -6.37 50.67
N LEU A 1104 -1.77 -5.03 50.57
CA LEU A 1104 -0.61 -4.29 51.06
C LEU A 1104 -0.43 -4.41 52.58
N LYS A 1105 -1.51 -4.56 53.34
CA LYS A 1105 -1.41 -4.83 54.78
C LYS A 1105 -0.81 -6.21 55.06
N ILE A 1106 -1.26 -7.24 54.34
CA ILE A 1106 -0.74 -8.61 54.48
C ILE A 1106 0.76 -8.64 54.13
N LEU A 1107 1.17 -8.00 53.04
CA LEU A 1107 2.58 -7.97 52.61
C LEU A 1107 3.49 -7.18 53.55
N LYS A 1108 2.94 -6.24 54.35
CA LYS A 1108 3.68 -5.45 55.34
C LYS A 1108 3.77 -6.12 56.72
N ASP A 1109 2.99 -7.17 56.97
CA ASP A 1109 3.04 -7.94 58.21
C ASP A 1109 4.15 -9.02 58.07
N ASP A 1110 5.29 -8.82 58.76
CA ASP A 1110 6.47 -9.69 58.70
C ASP A 1110 6.11 -11.18 58.93
N GLY A 1111 6.22 -12.00 57.88
CA GLY A 1111 6.01 -13.45 57.92
C GLY A 1111 4.80 -13.99 57.16
N ALA A 1112 3.96 -13.14 56.55
CA ALA A 1112 2.85 -13.58 55.71
C ALA A 1112 3.28 -13.73 54.23
N VAL A 1113 3.14 -14.93 53.67
CA VAL A 1113 3.35 -15.21 52.24
C VAL A 1113 1.98 -15.37 51.59
N LEU A 1114 1.73 -14.66 50.47
CA LEU A 1114 0.52 -14.85 49.67
C LEU A 1114 0.55 -16.24 49.04
N GLY A 1115 -0.39 -17.11 49.41
CA GLY A 1115 -0.54 -18.44 48.84
C GLY A 1115 -1.40 -18.42 47.56
N LEU A 1116 -1.38 -19.50 46.78
CA LEU A 1116 -2.29 -19.65 45.61
C LEU A 1116 -3.77 -19.50 45.99
N GLU A 1117 -4.13 -19.85 47.23
CA GLU A 1117 -5.48 -19.69 47.80
C GLU A 1117 -5.88 -18.24 48.04
N ASP A 1118 -4.92 -17.31 48.00
CA ASP A 1118 -5.13 -15.87 48.08
C ASP A 1118 -5.36 -15.25 46.70
N PHE A 1119 -5.39 -16.01 45.60
CA PHE A 1119 -5.64 -15.52 44.24
C PHE A 1119 -6.87 -16.18 43.58
N GLN A 1120 -7.73 -15.38 42.95
CA GLN A 1120 -8.77 -15.80 42.00
C GLN A 1120 -8.14 -16.14 40.65
N ALA A 1121 -8.99 -16.61 39.75
CA ALA A 1121 -8.63 -16.78 38.36
C ALA A 1121 -7.99 -15.49 37.80
N GLY A 1122 -6.80 -15.60 37.22
CA GLY A 1122 -6.10 -14.52 36.51
C GLY A 1122 -4.96 -13.85 37.27
N GLY A 1123 -4.69 -14.25 38.52
CA GLY A 1123 -3.74 -13.53 39.38
C GLY A 1123 -4.37 -12.35 40.15
N ILE A 1124 -5.69 -12.17 40.04
CA ILE A 1124 -6.46 -11.22 40.87
C ILE A 1124 -6.50 -11.77 42.30
N MET A 1125 -6.08 -11.01 43.32
CA MET A 1125 -6.19 -11.48 44.72
C MET A 1125 -7.63 -11.89 45.09
N ARG A 1126 -7.84 -13.15 45.53
CA ARG A 1126 -9.03 -13.63 46.26
C ARG A 1126 -9.19 -12.74 47.47
N PRO A 1127 -10.33 -12.07 47.60
CA PRO A 1127 -10.58 -11.33 48.80
C PRO A 1127 -11.03 -12.36 49.85
N SER A 1128 -10.06 -12.99 50.52
CA SER A 1128 -10.31 -13.97 51.59
C SER A 1128 -11.22 -13.33 52.65
N GLY A 1129 -12.39 -13.92 52.90
CA GLY A 1129 -13.38 -13.33 53.82
C GLY A 1129 -14.21 -12.16 53.28
N TRP A 1130 -14.08 -11.81 52.00
CA TRP A 1130 -15.05 -10.95 51.31
C TRP A 1130 -15.97 -11.84 50.47
N ARG A 1131 -17.21 -12.01 50.95
CA ARG A 1131 -18.32 -11.97 49.98
C ARG A 1131 -18.27 -10.54 49.44
N PHE A 1132 -18.06 -10.34 48.14
CA PHE A 1132 -18.28 -9.03 47.50
C PHE A 1132 -19.67 -8.58 47.93
N TYR A 1133 -19.74 -7.76 48.98
CA TYR A 1133 -20.96 -7.52 49.74
C TYR A 1133 -21.93 -8.72 49.77
N SER A 1134 -21.81 -9.60 50.77
CA SER A 1134 -23.07 -9.92 51.44
C SER A 1134 -23.50 -8.73 52.33
N VAL A 1135 -23.82 -7.60 51.70
CA VAL A 1135 -25.26 -7.33 51.70
C VAL A 1135 -25.73 -8.47 50.78
N LYS A 1136 -26.12 -9.66 51.26
CA LYS A 1136 -27.52 -9.84 51.64
C LYS A 1136 -28.18 -8.48 51.56
N LEU A 1137 -28.33 -7.99 50.33
CA LEU A 1137 -29.43 -7.16 49.94
C LEU A 1137 -30.54 -8.08 50.41
N GLU A 1138 -30.95 -7.91 51.67
CA GLU A 1138 -32.27 -8.24 52.19
C GLU A 1138 -33.23 -7.29 51.47
N LEU A 1139 -33.16 -7.40 50.16
CA LEU A 1139 -33.90 -6.91 49.05
C LEU A 1139 -33.70 -8.09 48.11
N GLU A 1140 -34.34 -9.19 48.47
CA GLU A 1140 -34.57 -10.38 47.66
C GLU A 1140 -35.07 -9.94 46.30
N PHE A 1141 -34.25 -9.40 45.39
CA PHE A 1141 -34.64 -8.98 44.06
C PHE A 1141 -36.11 -8.46 44.00
N ASP A 1142 -36.49 -7.42 44.74
CA ASP A 1142 -37.91 -7.01 44.83
C ASP A 1142 -38.37 -6.25 43.54
N THR A 1143 -37.71 -6.58 42.43
CA THR A 1143 -37.82 -6.06 41.08
C THR A 1143 -38.31 -7.21 40.19
N PRO A 1144 -39.64 -7.39 40.02
CA PRO A 1144 -40.22 -8.57 39.38
C PRO A 1144 -39.71 -8.82 37.97
N VAL A 1145 -39.38 -7.75 37.21
CA VAL A 1145 -39.02 -7.87 35.80
C VAL A 1145 -37.64 -8.51 35.63
N LEU A 1146 -36.62 -8.03 36.36
CA LEU A 1146 -35.28 -8.63 36.32
C LEU A 1146 -35.26 -10.08 36.85
N LYS A 1147 -36.01 -10.40 37.93
CA LYS A 1147 -36.15 -11.78 38.43
C LYS A 1147 -36.67 -12.71 37.35
N GLU A 1148 -37.76 -12.32 36.70
CA GLU A 1148 -38.44 -13.14 35.71
C GLU A 1148 -37.53 -13.39 34.49
N ILE A 1149 -36.80 -12.36 34.03
CA ILE A 1149 -35.83 -12.50 32.95
C ILE A 1149 -34.73 -13.48 33.34
N ALA A 1150 -34.07 -13.23 34.47
CA ALA A 1150 -32.98 -14.07 34.98
C ALA A 1150 -33.40 -15.55 35.13
N ALA A 1151 -34.53 -15.80 35.79
CA ALA A 1151 -35.05 -17.15 36.00
C ALA A 1151 -35.40 -17.85 34.68
N LYS A 1152 -35.99 -17.13 33.72
CA LYS A 1152 -36.33 -17.68 32.40
C LYS A 1152 -35.08 -18.03 31.60
N SER A 1153 -34.10 -17.13 31.54
CA SER A 1153 -32.84 -17.36 30.81
C SER A 1153 -32.07 -18.55 31.41
N LEU A 1154 -31.99 -18.64 32.75
CA LEU A 1154 -31.36 -19.75 33.45
C LEU A 1154 -32.06 -21.09 33.17
N LEU A 1155 -33.40 -21.13 33.20
CA LEU A 1155 -34.16 -22.34 32.88
C LEU A 1155 -33.89 -22.82 31.45
N LEU A 1156 -33.98 -21.91 30.46
CA LEU A 1156 -33.73 -22.23 29.06
C LEU A 1156 -32.30 -22.73 28.83
N TRP A 1157 -31.34 -22.13 29.52
CA TRP A 1157 -29.94 -22.55 29.46
C TRP A 1157 -29.75 -23.96 30.04
N ARG A 1158 -30.27 -24.24 31.25
CA ARG A 1158 -30.21 -25.57 31.87
C ARG A 1158 -30.87 -26.65 31.02
N GLU A 1159 -32.01 -26.36 30.40
CA GLU A 1159 -32.65 -27.29 29.45
C GLU A 1159 -31.77 -27.60 28.24
N ARG A 1160 -31.04 -26.62 27.70
CA ARG A 1160 -30.13 -26.83 26.57
C ARG A 1160 -28.90 -27.64 26.97
N VAL A 1161 -28.29 -27.32 28.12
CA VAL A 1161 -27.18 -28.09 28.67
C VAL A 1161 -27.61 -29.55 28.83
N ALA A 1162 -28.79 -29.81 29.39
CA ALA A 1162 -29.34 -31.16 29.53
C ALA A 1162 -29.56 -31.87 28.18
N ARG A 1163 -30.01 -31.16 27.13
CA ARG A 1163 -30.18 -31.72 25.77
C ARG A 1163 -28.86 -32.01 25.06
N ASN A 1164 -27.79 -31.28 25.41
CA ASN A 1164 -26.48 -31.37 24.76
C ASN A 1164 -25.49 -32.32 25.46
N GLN A 1165 -25.86 -33.03 26.54
CA GLN A 1165 -25.01 -34.03 27.23
C GLN A 1165 -24.66 -35.30 26.39
N GLY A 1166 -24.49 -35.17 25.07
CA GLY A 1166 -23.95 -36.19 24.16
C GLY A 1166 -23.07 -35.66 23.03
N ARG A 1167 -22.86 -34.34 22.92
CA ARG A 1167 -21.87 -33.70 22.04
C ARG A 1167 -21.24 -32.57 22.84
N GLY A 1168 -19.91 -32.56 22.96
CA GLY A 1168 -19.17 -31.58 23.76
C GLY A 1168 -19.65 -30.14 23.51
N LEU A 1169 -19.64 -29.34 24.58
CA LEU A 1169 -19.99 -27.91 24.62
C LEU A 1169 -19.39 -27.14 23.45
#